data_AF-A0A2S4ZAQ9-F1
#
_entry.id   AF-A0A2S4ZAQ9-F1
#
_cell.length_a   1.000
_cell.length_b   1.000
_cell.length_c   1.000
_cell.angle_alpha   90.00
_cell.angle_beta   90.00
_cell.angle_gamma   90.00
#
_symmetry.space_group_name_H-M   'P 1'
#
loop_
_entity.id
_entity.type
_entity.pdbx_description
1 polymer ?
#
loop_
_entity_poly.entity_id
_entity_poly.type
_entity_poly.pdbx_seq_one_letter_code
_entity_poly.pdbx_strand_id
1 'polypeptide(L)'
;MRSDRESVPDGFSKADVDKAETMEARQAADDGCQVYWPAPYEVCGAIRDKYNELGGPNSFLSFPNSNELTNPDGYGKRTEFLNGPIYWSPQGGAHPVVNHFFAAWARNGYEAGTLGYPTSDEFVNPDNVGRRQYFENGTIYWKLNEAYAVGGAIRDKWGEAGWEGGYLGYPISDEFGTPDGLGRATRFEHGMVYWTDAYGAHPVSGGLLDKWTLSGFETGPYGYPVADQQPRGSSFDQEFQFGTMGFPTDPVAGVYPDDGDAEPTVDEERPVTWADFAADANTSPPNPTVQGKMGDIDPCETGMSCIKEDVTLARLADDDPEDPNIEGPDTQGTFIPGWCTTAPWDGQWRVNRKNACGVWQNQAVIVHDSKGAEVGRIPFLVKSGFLSSHKSGEIQQEFRIRFGDFMNKVGTPTLRYQPDYVGHGSSAYSVDGPANGSVIKPNATKSLVIKWKEQSLADNTSKGVFLNIAYSFGNLDPAFTSSNTGTVRNGMFRCDSTMKTSRGNYRQGCVVAGWKPEFELTSVTPEQTWHVQEAIASGLPGAAGRPLHRQADKVKRDINRQKSCPKSGSVRDGRTLTGRSCDEYPFASTTEGAATSNGPGRTIHDNCHVPDLPIITGSTGYSVCMIDERQNSRSGSLLGAFYGKERVIDQDAFTIKASGGTAPPKP
;
A
#
# COMPACT_ATOMS: atom_id res chain seq x y z
N MET A 1 -56.03 -34.11 -32.47
CA MET A 1 -55.21 -33.06 -31.84
C MET A 1 -54.86 -32.00 -32.90
N ARG A 2 -54.52 -30.79 -32.48
CA ARG A 2 -54.08 -29.65 -33.28
C ARG A 2 -52.78 -29.99 -34.00
N SER A 3 -51.88 -30.68 -33.30
CA SER A 3 -50.69 -31.39 -33.80
C SER A 3 -50.93 -32.45 -34.89
N ASP A 4 -52.18 -32.74 -35.26
CA ASP A 4 -52.54 -33.61 -36.40
C ASP A 4 -53.03 -32.80 -37.62
N ARG A 5 -53.05 -31.47 -37.52
CA ARG A 5 -53.57 -30.52 -38.53
C ARG A 5 -52.65 -29.34 -38.79
N GLU A 6 -51.90 -28.92 -37.77
CA GLU A 6 -50.92 -27.84 -37.76
C GLU A 6 -49.51 -28.45 -37.58
N SER A 7 -48.48 -27.80 -38.11
CA SER A 7 -47.09 -28.22 -37.94
C SER A 7 -46.63 -28.03 -36.50
N VAL A 8 -45.94 -29.03 -35.94
CA VAL A 8 -45.28 -28.93 -34.63
C VAL A 8 -44.29 -27.74 -34.64
N PRO A 9 -44.37 -26.81 -33.66
CA PRO A 9 -43.43 -25.69 -33.57
C PRO A 9 -41.99 -26.14 -33.29
N ASP A 10 -41.03 -25.40 -33.84
CA ASP A 10 -39.60 -25.64 -33.60
C ASP A 10 -39.28 -25.62 -32.09
N GLY A 11 -38.47 -26.58 -31.64
CA GLY A 11 -38.09 -26.76 -30.24
C GLY A 11 -38.92 -27.80 -29.46
N PHE A 12 -40.06 -28.27 -29.98
CA PHE A 12 -40.92 -29.26 -29.32
C PHE A 12 -41.02 -30.57 -30.13
N SER A 13 -41.17 -31.71 -29.45
CA SER A 13 -41.48 -32.98 -30.13
C SER A 13 -42.99 -33.18 -30.25
N LYS A 14 -43.47 -33.96 -31.23
CA LYS A 14 -44.91 -34.28 -31.33
C LYS A 14 -45.45 -34.93 -30.06
N ALA A 15 -44.65 -35.70 -29.31
CA ALA A 15 -45.07 -36.30 -28.05
C ALA A 15 -45.33 -35.24 -26.96
N ASP A 16 -44.57 -34.14 -26.96
CA ASP A 16 -44.81 -33.01 -26.06
C ASP A 16 -46.10 -32.27 -26.44
N VAL A 17 -46.30 -32.00 -27.73
CA VAL A 17 -47.51 -31.33 -28.22
C VAL A 17 -48.78 -32.16 -27.95
N ASP A 18 -48.75 -33.45 -28.27
CA ASP A 18 -49.86 -34.38 -28.03
C ASP A 18 -50.17 -34.51 -26.52
N LYS A 19 -49.13 -34.43 -25.66
CA LYS A 19 -49.28 -34.38 -24.20
C LYS A 19 -49.90 -33.05 -23.74
N ALA A 20 -49.43 -31.91 -24.24
CA ALA A 20 -49.94 -30.58 -23.90
C ALA A 20 -51.45 -30.48 -24.19
N GLU A 21 -51.88 -30.90 -25.38
CA GLU A 21 -53.31 -30.92 -25.74
C GLU A 21 -54.13 -31.89 -24.89
N THR A 22 -53.55 -33.04 -24.54
CA THR A 22 -54.19 -33.99 -23.62
C THR A 22 -54.35 -33.41 -22.21
N MET A 23 -53.50 -32.46 -21.81
CA MET A 23 -53.61 -31.73 -20.54
C MET A 23 -54.60 -30.57 -20.65
N GLU A 24 -54.54 -29.73 -21.70
CA GLU A 24 -55.55 -28.69 -21.99
C GLU A 24 -56.99 -29.27 -21.99
N ALA A 25 -57.19 -30.43 -22.63
CA ALA A 25 -58.49 -31.10 -22.70
C ALA A 25 -58.97 -31.67 -21.35
N ARG A 26 -58.10 -31.83 -20.34
CA ARG A 26 -58.44 -32.24 -18.97
C ARG A 26 -58.67 -31.05 -18.05
N GLN A 27 -58.11 -29.89 -18.39
CA GLN A 27 -58.00 -28.74 -17.49
C GLN A 27 -59.31 -28.00 -17.22
N ALA A 28 -60.39 -28.36 -17.92
CA ALA A 28 -61.77 -27.88 -17.66
C ALA A 28 -62.38 -28.42 -16.33
N ALA A 29 -61.55 -28.69 -15.33
CA ALA A 29 -61.90 -29.33 -14.06
C ALA A 29 -61.07 -28.85 -12.84
N ASP A 30 -60.12 -27.91 -13.01
CA ASP A 30 -59.26 -27.44 -11.91
C ASP A 30 -59.11 -25.89 -11.93
N ASP A 31 -59.78 -25.23 -10.98
CA ASP A 31 -59.94 -23.75 -10.89
C ASP A 31 -58.66 -23.05 -10.39
N GLY A 32 -57.53 -23.25 -11.08
CA GLY A 32 -56.25 -22.67 -10.66
C GLY A 32 -55.08 -22.76 -11.64
N CYS A 33 -55.10 -23.65 -12.62
CA CYS A 33 -53.95 -23.91 -13.51
C CYS A 33 -54.27 -23.65 -14.99
N GLN A 34 -53.22 -23.45 -15.80
CA GLN A 34 -53.29 -23.30 -17.26
C GLN A 34 -52.09 -23.97 -17.94
N VAL A 35 -52.34 -24.71 -19.02
CA VAL A 35 -51.35 -25.23 -19.98
C VAL A 35 -51.17 -24.22 -21.12
N TYR A 36 -49.97 -24.19 -21.69
CA TYR A 36 -49.59 -23.26 -22.74
C TYR A 36 -49.00 -24.02 -23.93
N TRP A 37 -49.88 -24.53 -24.81
CA TRP A 37 -49.48 -25.23 -26.04
C TRP A 37 -48.38 -24.48 -26.81
N PRO A 38 -47.32 -25.19 -27.28
CA PRO A 38 -47.12 -26.64 -27.28
C PRO A 38 -46.48 -27.22 -26.01
N ALA A 39 -46.24 -26.42 -24.96
CA ALA A 39 -45.50 -26.86 -23.79
C ALA A 39 -46.34 -27.76 -22.85
N PRO A 40 -45.89 -28.98 -22.51
CA PRO A 40 -46.69 -29.96 -21.77
C PRO A 40 -46.60 -29.78 -20.25
N TYR A 41 -46.80 -28.56 -19.77
CA TYR A 41 -46.64 -28.14 -18.38
C TYR A 41 -47.80 -27.27 -17.89
N GLU A 42 -48.06 -27.32 -16.59
CA GLU A 42 -49.14 -26.57 -15.93
C GLU A 42 -48.56 -25.45 -15.05
N VAL A 43 -48.89 -24.21 -15.39
CA VAL A 43 -48.60 -23.03 -14.56
C VAL A 43 -49.84 -22.73 -13.72
N CYS A 44 -49.69 -22.47 -12.42
CA CYS A 44 -50.80 -22.37 -11.49
C CYS A 44 -50.81 -21.05 -10.69
N GLY A 45 -51.98 -20.70 -10.15
CA GLY A 45 -52.18 -19.64 -9.17
C GLY A 45 -51.62 -18.28 -9.57
N ALA A 46 -51.02 -17.56 -8.61
CA ALA A 46 -50.46 -16.24 -8.84
C ALA A 46 -49.33 -16.22 -9.90
N ILE A 47 -48.60 -17.34 -10.06
CA ILE A 47 -47.55 -17.46 -11.09
C ILE A 47 -48.16 -17.51 -12.49
N ARG A 48 -49.25 -18.27 -12.67
CA ARG A 48 -50.05 -18.28 -13.91
C ARG A 48 -50.59 -16.88 -14.22
N ASP A 49 -51.17 -16.23 -13.22
CA ASP A 49 -51.82 -14.95 -13.39
C ASP A 49 -50.81 -13.86 -13.79
N LYS A 50 -49.61 -13.88 -13.17
CA LYS A 50 -48.50 -13.00 -13.57
C LYS A 50 -47.96 -13.33 -14.96
N TYR A 51 -47.79 -14.61 -15.29
CA TYR A 51 -47.33 -15.02 -16.62
C TYR A 51 -48.32 -14.57 -17.71
N ASN A 52 -49.63 -14.67 -17.46
CA ASN A 52 -50.68 -14.14 -18.34
C ASN A 52 -50.62 -12.61 -18.45
N GLU A 53 -50.42 -11.88 -17.36
CA GLU A 53 -50.24 -10.42 -17.34
C GLU A 53 -49.08 -9.96 -18.25
N LEU A 54 -47.96 -10.70 -18.22
CA LEU A 54 -46.78 -10.45 -19.06
C LEU A 54 -46.96 -10.83 -20.55
N GLY A 55 -48.09 -11.43 -20.94
CA GLY A 55 -48.39 -11.86 -22.31
C GLY A 55 -48.16 -13.35 -22.60
N GLY A 56 -47.94 -14.16 -21.56
CA GLY A 56 -47.78 -15.61 -21.65
C GLY A 56 -46.60 -16.02 -22.54
N PRO A 57 -46.78 -16.97 -23.48
CA PRO A 57 -45.72 -17.39 -24.40
C PRO A 57 -45.15 -16.31 -25.32
N ASN A 58 -45.86 -15.18 -25.49
CA ASN A 58 -45.38 -14.02 -26.25
C ASN A 58 -44.53 -13.06 -25.39
N SER A 59 -44.42 -13.31 -24.08
CA SER A 59 -43.56 -12.55 -23.18
C SER A 59 -42.08 -12.92 -23.38
N PHE A 60 -41.19 -12.13 -22.78
CA PHE A 60 -39.74 -12.39 -22.79
C PHE A 60 -39.36 -13.73 -22.14
N LEU A 61 -40.21 -14.32 -21.29
CA LEU A 61 -39.98 -15.62 -20.64
C LEU A 61 -40.08 -16.79 -21.63
N SER A 62 -40.83 -16.61 -22.72
CA SER A 62 -41.26 -17.68 -23.64
C SER A 62 -42.01 -18.80 -22.89
N PHE A 63 -42.02 -20.02 -23.42
CA PHE A 63 -42.82 -21.14 -22.92
C PHE A 63 -42.37 -21.66 -21.53
N PRO A 64 -43.30 -22.26 -20.74
CA PRO A 64 -42.94 -22.97 -19.51
C PRO A 64 -42.04 -24.17 -19.79
N ASN A 65 -41.14 -24.46 -18.87
CA ASN A 65 -40.22 -25.61 -18.89
C ASN A 65 -40.41 -26.54 -17.67
N SER A 66 -41.39 -26.24 -16.81
CA SER A 66 -41.72 -27.01 -15.60
C SER A 66 -43.17 -26.75 -15.19
N ASN A 67 -43.72 -27.64 -14.34
CA ASN A 67 -44.91 -27.33 -13.54
C ASN A 67 -44.51 -26.44 -12.34
N GLU A 68 -45.48 -25.97 -11.55
CA GLU A 68 -45.17 -25.32 -10.27
C GLU A 68 -44.30 -26.21 -9.35
N LEU A 69 -43.12 -25.70 -8.99
CA LEU A 69 -42.20 -26.28 -8.01
C LEU A 69 -42.36 -25.57 -6.67
N THR A 70 -42.10 -26.30 -5.59
CA THR A 70 -41.91 -25.70 -4.25
C THR A 70 -40.41 -25.48 -4.05
N ASN A 71 -40.03 -24.32 -3.50
CA ASN A 71 -38.62 -23.96 -3.38
C ASN A 71 -37.90 -24.79 -2.29
N PRO A 72 -36.57 -24.93 -2.37
CA PRO A 72 -35.73 -25.58 -1.36
C PRO A 72 -35.95 -25.14 0.10
N ASP A 73 -36.40 -23.90 0.34
CA ASP A 73 -36.76 -23.40 1.67
C ASP A 73 -38.07 -23.99 2.24
N GLY A 74 -38.87 -24.65 1.39
CA GLY A 74 -40.20 -25.18 1.71
C GLY A 74 -41.28 -24.12 1.86
N TYR A 75 -41.00 -22.86 1.52
CA TYR A 75 -41.87 -21.71 1.80
C TYR A 75 -42.58 -21.18 0.55
N GLY A 76 -41.81 -20.80 -0.47
CA GLY A 76 -42.33 -20.22 -1.69
C GLY A 76 -42.48 -21.22 -2.83
N LYS A 77 -42.94 -20.69 -3.96
CA LYS A 77 -43.15 -21.42 -5.21
C LYS A 77 -42.33 -20.82 -6.34
N ARG A 78 -42.16 -21.59 -7.41
CA ARG A 78 -41.71 -21.05 -8.70
C ARG A 78 -42.26 -21.85 -9.88
N THR A 79 -42.22 -21.26 -11.06
CA THR A 79 -42.25 -22.00 -12.32
C THR A 79 -41.09 -21.51 -13.18
N GLU A 80 -40.36 -22.45 -13.76
CA GLU A 80 -39.21 -22.19 -14.63
C GLU A 80 -39.70 -22.18 -16.09
N PHE A 81 -39.38 -21.10 -16.82
CA PHE A 81 -39.67 -20.91 -18.25
C PHE A 81 -38.34 -20.89 -19.02
N LEU A 82 -38.39 -21.00 -20.36
CA LEU A 82 -37.19 -21.13 -21.20
C LEU A 82 -36.15 -20.01 -20.99
N ASN A 83 -36.60 -18.77 -20.78
CA ASN A 83 -35.73 -17.61 -20.56
C ASN A 83 -35.64 -17.16 -19.08
N GLY A 84 -36.07 -18.01 -18.14
CA GLY A 84 -35.93 -17.81 -16.70
C GLY A 84 -37.22 -18.03 -15.90
N PRO A 85 -37.16 -17.99 -14.55
CA PRO A 85 -38.28 -18.31 -13.68
C PRO A 85 -39.16 -17.10 -13.29
N ILE A 86 -40.41 -17.41 -12.93
CA ILE A 86 -41.23 -16.59 -12.02
C ILE A 86 -41.22 -17.27 -10.65
N TYR A 87 -40.90 -16.50 -9.61
CA TYR A 87 -40.98 -16.92 -8.20
C TYR A 87 -42.21 -16.32 -7.52
N TRP A 88 -42.69 -16.95 -6.45
CA TRP A 88 -43.78 -16.45 -5.61
C TRP A 88 -43.52 -16.69 -4.13
N SER A 89 -43.81 -15.68 -3.29
CA SER A 89 -44.01 -15.82 -1.84
C SER A 89 -45.33 -15.19 -1.38
N PRO A 90 -45.87 -15.57 -0.21
CA PRO A 90 -47.07 -14.96 0.35
C PRO A 90 -46.98 -13.45 0.61
N GLN A 91 -45.77 -12.93 0.82
CA GLN A 91 -45.48 -11.51 1.08
C GLN A 91 -45.15 -10.74 -0.21
N GLY A 92 -44.30 -11.32 -1.06
CA GLY A 92 -43.80 -10.66 -2.27
C GLY A 92 -44.78 -10.67 -3.43
N GLY A 93 -45.68 -11.67 -3.52
CA GLY A 93 -46.46 -11.91 -4.74
C GLY A 93 -45.64 -12.68 -5.77
N ALA A 94 -46.10 -12.71 -7.03
CA ALA A 94 -45.47 -13.47 -8.12
C ALA A 94 -44.69 -12.52 -9.04
N HIS A 95 -43.38 -12.77 -9.21
CA HIS A 95 -42.49 -11.90 -9.98
C HIS A 95 -41.45 -12.66 -10.81
N PRO A 96 -41.18 -12.24 -12.07
CA PRO A 96 -40.10 -12.79 -12.88
C PRO A 96 -38.73 -12.33 -12.36
N VAL A 97 -37.75 -13.23 -12.28
CA VAL A 97 -36.36 -12.87 -11.98
C VAL A 97 -35.48 -13.49 -13.05
N VAL A 98 -34.92 -12.68 -13.95
CA VAL A 98 -34.29 -13.15 -15.20
C VAL A 98 -32.94 -12.49 -15.48
N ASN A 99 -32.22 -13.01 -16.49
CA ASN A 99 -30.98 -12.42 -17.01
C ASN A 99 -29.96 -12.10 -15.89
N HIS A 100 -29.44 -10.87 -15.87
CA HIS A 100 -28.46 -10.43 -14.88
C HIS A 100 -29.03 -10.36 -13.45
N PHE A 101 -30.33 -10.08 -13.28
CA PHE A 101 -30.98 -10.10 -11.97
C PHE A 101 -30.99 -11.50 -11.37
N PHE A 102 -31.30 -12.52 -12.17
CA PHE A 102 -31.21 -13.92 -11.75
C PHE A 102 -29.77 -14.33 -11.44
N ALA A 103 -28.79 -13.91 -12.26
CA ALA A 103 -27.38 -14.19 -12.00
C ALA A 103 -26.86 -13.52 -10.71
N ALA A 104 -27.31 -12.30 -10.39
CA ALA A 104 -26.95 -11.61 -9.16
C ALA A 104 -27.62 -12.24 -7.93
N TRP A 105 -28.91 -12.55 -8.01
CA TRP A 105 -29.65 -13.22 -6.94
C TRP A 105 -29.08 -14.62 -6.64
N ALA A 106 -28.66 -15.36 -7.68
CA ALA A 106 -27.95 -16.63 -7.56
C ALA A 106 -26.66 -16.53 -6.74
N ARG A 107 -25.81 -15.51 -6.99
CA ARG A 107 -24.58 -15.28 -6.21
C ARG A 107 -24.87 -14.99 -4.73
N ASN A 108 -26.01 -14.37 -4.45
CA ASN A 108 -26.43 -14.00 -3.10
C ASN A 108 -27.27 -15.09 -2.38
N GLY A 109 -27.47 -16.27 -3.00
CA GLY A 109 -28.10 -17.44 -2.37
C GLY A 109 -29.56 -17.70 -2.72
N TYR A 110 -30.12 -17.03 -3.74
CA TYR A 110 -31.54 -17.07 -4.11
C TYR A 110 -32.48 -16.76 -2.93
N GLU A 111 -33.63 -17.44 -2.81
CA GLU A 111 -34.63 -17.20 -1.77
C GLU A 111 -34.15 -17.49 -0.34
N ALA A 112 -33.20 -18.42 -0.19
CA ALA A 112 -32.53 -18.71 1.08
C ALA A 112 -31.38 -17.72 1.39
N GLY A 113 -31.12 -16.78 0.48
CA GLY A 113 -30.08 -15.77 0.56
C GLY A 113 -30.46 -14.54 1.40
N THR A 114 -29.52 -13.61 1.53
CA THR A 114 -29.69 -12.37 2.30
C THR A 114 -30.78 -11.43 1.76
N LEU A 115 -31.16 -11.59 0.48
CA LEU A 115 -32.18 -10.77 -0.17
C LEU A 115 -33.62 -11.24 0.10
N GLY A 116 -33.84 -12.54 0.35
CA GLY A 116 -35.17 -13.15 0.33
C GLY A 116 -35.79 -13.21 -1.07
N TYR A 117 -37.12 -13.18 -1.13
CA TYR A 117 -37.90 -13.23 -2.38
C TYR A 117 -37.97 -11.89 -3.12
N PRO A 118 -38.22 -11.90 -4.45
CA PRO A 118 -38.58 -10.69 -5.19
C PRO A 118 -39.92 -10.13 -4.72
N THR A 119 -40.01 -8.80 -4.62
CA THR A 119 -41.21 -8.05 -4.23
C THR A 119 -41.67 -7.06 -5.30
N SER A 120 -41.03 -7.11 -6.48
CA SER A 120 -41.43 -6.35 -7.65
C SER A 120 -40.99 -7.01 -8.96
N ASP A 121 -41.55 -6.54 -10.06
CA ASP A 121 -40.96 -6.69 -11.40
C ASP A 121 -39.70 -5.80 -11.53
N GLU A 122 -39.05 -5.90 -12.68
CA GLU A 122 -37.93 -5.03 -13.06
C GLU A 122 -38.40 -3.63 -13.46
N PHE A 123 -37.91 -2.59 -12.78
CA PHE A 123 -38.11 -1.19 -13.12
C PHE A 123 -36.96 -0.63 -13.93
N VAL A 124 -37.25 0.29 -14.86
CA VAL A 124 -36.24 1.20 -15.42
C VAL A 124 -35.99 2.34 -14.43
N ASN A 125 -34.72 2.69 -14.20
CA ASN A 125 -34.35 3.77 -13.28
C ASN A 125 -34.69 5.16 -13.88
N PRO A 126 -34.85 6.21 -13.06
CA PRO A 126 -35.23 7.55 -13.53
C PRO A 126 -34.22 8.20 -14.50
N ASP A 127 -32.98 7.74 -14.51
CA ASP A 127 -31.94 8.15 -15.47
C ASP A 127 -32.13 7.57 -16.88
N ASN A 128 -32.99 6.54 -17.03
CA ASN A 128 -33.18 5.73 -18.24
C ASN A 128 -31.93 4.97 -18.72
N VAL A 129 -30.92 4.78 -17.85
CA VAL A 129 -29.68 4.05 -18.14
C VAL A 129 -29.70 2.66 -17.50
N GLY A 130 -30.03 2.59 -16.21
CA GLY A 130 -30.05 1.33 -15.47
C GLY A 130 -31.45 0.80 -15.20
N ARG A 131 -31.49 -0.35 -14.54
CA ARG A 131 -32.71 -1.03 -14.08
C ARG A 131 -32.54 -1.51 -12.65
N ARG A 132 -33.65 -1.76 -11.94
CA ARG A 132 -33.64 -2.33 -10.58
C ARG A 132 -34.83 -3.25 -10.31
N GLN A 133 -34.64 -4.18 -9.38
CA GLN A 133 -35.70 -5.06 -8.89
C GLN A 133 -35.63 -5.13 -7.35
N TYR A 134 -36.77 -4.97 -6.69
CA TYR A 134 -36.87 -5.03 -5.23
C TYR A 134 -37.02 -6.47 -4.75
N PHE A 135 -36.39 -6.74 -3.61
CA PHE A 135 -36.47 -8.00 -2.88
C PHE A 135 -36.83 -7.69 -1.41
N GLU A 136 -37.26 -8.69 -0.64
CA GLU A 136 -37.75 -8.52 0.73
C GLU A 136 -36.77 -7.74 1.64
N ASN A 137 -35.47 -7.98 1.50
CA ASN A 137 -34.42 -7.39 2.37
C ASN A 137 -33.41 -6.50 1.61
N GLY A 138 -33.67 -6.17 0.34
CA GLY A 138 -32.72 -5.39 -0.46
C GLY A 138 -33.20 -5.05 -1.86
N THR A 139 -32.26 -4.72 -2.75
CA THR A 139 -32.56 -4.34 -4.13
C THR A 139 -31.39 -4.73 -5.01
N ILE A 140 -31.67 -5.41 -6.12
CA ILE A 140 -30.67 -5.66 -7.16
C ILE A 140 -30.75 -4.52 -8.17
N TYR A 141 -29.59 -3.97 -8.53
CA TYR A 141 -29.43 -2.95 -9.56
C TYR A 141 -28.63 -3.50 -10.73
N TRP A 142 -28.98 -3.09 -11.95
CA TRP A 142 -28.27 -3.44 -13.19
C TRP A 142 -27.86 -2.19 -13.96
N LYS A 143 -26.66 -2.23 -14.54
CA LYS A 143 -26.15 -1.21 -15.47
C LYS A 143 -25.24 -1.89 -16.51
N LEU A 144 -25.37 -1.48 -17.78
CA LEU A 144 -24.57 -1.91 -18.95
C LEU A 144 -24.58 -3.43 -19.23
N ASN A 145 -23.91 -4.22 -18.39
CA ASN A 145 -23.68 -5.66 -18.60
C ASN A 145 -23.63 -6.48 -17.30
N GLU A 146 -23.80 -5.86 -16.12
CA GLU A 146 -23.73 -6.55 -14.83
C GLU A 146 -24.81 -6.05 -13.86
N ALA A 147 -25.16 -6.90 -12.89
CA ALA A 147 -26.10 -6.57 -11.83
C ALA A 147 -25.54 -6.99 -10.46
N TYR A 148 -25.89 -6.21 -9.44
CA TYR A 148 -25.33 -6.30 -8.10
C TYR A 148 -26.38 -6.05 -7.02
N ALA A 149 -26.29 -6.79 -5.92
CA ALA A 149 -27.17 -6.70 -4.77
C ALA A 149 -26.72 -5.63 -3.76
N VAL A 150 -27.65 -4.79 -3.31
CA VAL A 150 -27.43 -3.85 -2.20
C VAL A 150 -28.57 -3.98 -1.19
N GLY A 151 -28.25 -4.25 0.08
CA GLY A 151 -29.23 -4.49 1.15
C GLY A 151 -28.94 -3.73 2.43
N GLY A 152 -29.88 -3.83 3.38
CA GLY A 152 -29.75 -3.30 4.75
C GLY A 152 -29.27 -1.84 4.86
N ALA A 153 -28.53 -1.56 5.93
CA ALA A 153 -28.03 -0.23 6.25
C ALA A 153 -27.16 0.40 5.15
N ILE A 154 -26.39 -0.41 4.39
CA ILE A 154 -25.61 0.07 3.26
C ILE A 154 -26.51 0.60 2.14
N ARG A 155 -27.58 -0.12 1.80
CA ARG A 155 -28.56 0.33 0.79
C ARG A 155 -29.24 1.62 1.23
N ASP A 156 -29.72 1.65 2.47
CA ASP A 156 -30.49 2.79 2.97
C ASP A 156 -29.59 4.04 3.07
N LYS A 157 -28.30 3.88 3.40
CA LYS A 157 -27.31 4.96 3.38
C LYS A 157 -26.96 5.46 1.97
N TRP A 158 -26.83 4.57 1.00
CA TRP A 158 -26.69 4.95 -0.41
C TRP A 158 -27.95 5.69 -0.92
N GLY A 159 -29.12 5.39 -0.35
CA GLY A 159 -30.35 6.14 -0.57
C GLY A 159 -30.30 7.58 -0.04
N GLU A 160 -29.75 7.80 1.16
CA GLU A 160 -29.48 9.16 1.66
C GLU A 160 -28.49 9.92 0.76
N ALA A 161 -27.51 9.22 0.18
CA ALA A 161 -26.53 9.77 -0.77
C ALA A 161 -27.10 10.05 -2.18
N GLY A 162 -28.38 9.76 -2.44
CA GLY A 162 -29.07 10.07 -3.70
C GLY A 162 -29.31 8.89 -4.65
N TRP A 163 -29.10 7.65 -4.20
CA TRP A 163 -29.24 6.42 -5.01
C TRP A 163 -28.35 6.45 -6.28
N GLU A 164 -28.81 5.85 -7.38
CA GLU A 164 -28.11 5.81 -8.66
C GLU A 164 -27.81 7.18 -9.29
N GLY A 165 -28.58 8.21 -8.91
CA GLY A 165 -28.36 9.61 -9.31
C GLY A 165 -27.45 10.39 -8.34
N GLY A 166 -26.99 9.75 -7.26
CA GLY A 166 -26.09 10.30 -6.26
C GLY A 166 -24.63 10.31 -6.70
N TYR A 167 -23.79 10.98 -5.92
CA TYR A 167 -22.36 11.15 -6.23
C TYR A 167 -21.54 9.84 -6.22
N LEU A 168 -22.10 8.76 -5.68
CA LEU A 168 -21.50 7.42 -5.66
C LEU A 168 -21.72 6.63 -6.97
N GLY A 169 -22.76 6.97 -7.74
CA GLY A 169 -23.20 6.21 -8.91
C GLY A 169 -23.84 4.86 -8.56
N TYR A 170 -23.79 3.91 -9.50
CA TYR A 170 -24.33 2.56 -9.34
C TYR A 170 -23.42 1.65 -8.50
N PRO A 171 -23.97 0.58 -7.88
CA PRO A 171 -23.15 -0.48 -7.30
C PRO A 171 -22.38 -1.25 -8.39
N ILE A 172 -21.13 -1.62 -8.08
CA ILE A 172 -20.20 -2.41 -8.91
C ILE A 172 -19.64 -3.64 -8.17
N SER A 173 -20.22 -3.96 -7.01
CA SER A 173 -20.04 -5.24 -6.33
C SER A 173 -21.32 -5.60 -5.57
N ASP A 174 -21.49 -6.89 -5.27
CA ASP A 174 -22.37 -7.29 -4.17
C ASP A 174 -21.77 -6.83 -2.82
N GLU A 175 -22.52 -6.96 -1.72
CA GLU A 175 -22.01 -6.70 -0.38
C GLU A 175 -21.06 -7.82 0.09
N PHE A 176 -19.88 -7.45 0.60
CA PHE A 176 -18.85 -8.39 1.05
C PHE A 176 -18.36 -8.07 2.48
N GLY A 177 -17.89 -9.08 3.21
CA GLY A 177 -17.28 -8.91 4.53
C GLY A 177 -15.85 -8.36 4.43
N THR A 178 -15.44 -7.53 5.38
CA THR A 178 -14.10 -6.92 5.42
C THR A 178 -13.01 -7.93 5.82
N PRO A 179 -11.73 -7.71 5.44
CA PRO A 179 -10.62 -8.63 5.74
C PRO A 179 -10.35 -8.91 7.22
N ASP A 180 -10.74 -8.00 8.12
CA ASP A 180 -10.64 -8.15 9.58
C ASP A 180 -11.81 -8.93 10.21
N GLY A 181 -12.90 -9.15 9.45
CA GLY A 181 -14.13 -9.79 9.90
C GLY A 181 -15.05 -8.92 10.78
N LEU A 182 -14.81 -7.60 10.89
CA LEU A 182 -15.58 -6.70 11.78
C LEU A 182 -16.72 -5.94 11.09
N GLY A 183 -16.67 -5.79 9.76
CA GLY A 183 -17.63 -4.99 9.01
C GLY A 183 -18.04 -5.62 7.67
N ARG A 184 -18.87 -4.90 6.93
CA ARG A 184 -19.24 -5.23 5.55
C ARG A 184 -19.15 -4.00 4.66
N ALA A 185 -18.98 -4.18 3.35
CA ALA A 185 -18.82 -3.10 2.40
C ALA A 185 -19.43 -3.41 1.03
N THR A 186 -19.76 -2.36 0.28
CA THR A 186 -20.18 -2.41 -1.13
C THR A 186 -19.42 -1.36 -1.93
N ARG A 187 -18.97 -1.72 -3.15
CA ARG A 187 -18.35 -0.80 -4.10
C ARG A 187 -19.39 -0.18 -5.01
N PHE A 188 -19.21 1.11 -5.31
CA PHE A 188 -19.99 1.89 -6.25
C PHE A 188 -19.05 2.51 -7.29
N GLU A 189 -19.58 3.01 -8.41
CA GLU A 189 -18.78 3.55 -9.53
C GLU A 189 -17.79 4.64 -9.12
N HIS A 190 -18.10 5.42 -8.08
CA HIS A 190 -17.30 6.58 -7.64
C HIS A 190 -17.01 6.59 -6.12
N GLY A 191 -17.26 5.48 -5.43
CA GLY A 191 -17.07 5.39 -3.98
C GLY A 191 -17.26 3.99 -3.40
N MET A 192 -17.21 3.89 -2.08
CA MET A 192 -17.56 2.68 -1.32
C MET A 192 -18.45 3.08 -0.15
N VAL A 193 -19.34 2.18 0.26
CA VAL A 193 -20.06 2.32 1.55
C VAL A 193 -19.61 1.17 2.43
N TYR A 194 -19.18 1.50 3.65
CA TYR A 194 -18.81 0.54 4.69
C TYR A 194 -19.82 0.58 5.81
N TRP A 195 -20.05 -0.56 6.47
CA TRP A 195 -20.91 -0.70 7.63
C TRP A 195 -20.24 -1.50 8.75
N THR A 196 -20.47 -1.07 10.00
CA THR A 196 -20.22 -1.84 11.22
C THR A 196 -21.38 -1.66 12.20
N ASP A 197 -21.52 -2.57 13.15
CA ASP A 197 -22.53 -2.48 14.22
C ASP A 197 -22.32 -1.24 15.13
N ALA A 198 -21.06 -0.87 15.37
CA ALA A 198 -20.69 0.23 16.27
C ALA A 198 -20.87 1.63 15.68
N TYR A 199 -20.67 1.79 14.36
CA TYR A 199 -20.65 3.10 13.70
C TYR A 199 -21.79 3.28 12.68
N GLY A 200 -22.49 2.22 12.30
CA GLY A 200 -23.48 2.27 11.22
C GLY A 200 -22.82 2.27 9.84
N ALA A 201 -23.54 2.80 8.84
CA ALA A 201 -23.10 2.81 7.44
C ALA A 201 -22.64 4.20 6.99
N HIS A 202 -21.47 4.28 6.36
CA HIS A 202 -20.88 5.54 5.87
C HIS A 202 -20.26 5.41 4.47
N PRO A 203 -20.48 6.40 3.58
CA PRO A 203 -19.88 6.47 2.25
C PRO A 203 -18.50 7.13 2.29
N VAL A 204 -17.52 6.56 1.61
CA VAL A 204 -16.19 7.17 1.34
C VAL A 204 -16.03 7.30 -0.18
N SER A 205 -15.74 8.50 -0.69
CA SER A 205 -15.81 8.78 -2.14
C SER A 205 -14.66 9.63 -2.68
N GLY A 206 -14.46 9.56 -4.00
CA GLY A 206 -13.45 10.36 -4.72
C GLY A 206 -12.07 10.31 -4.08
N GLY A 207 -11.42 11.47 -3.97
CA GLY A 207 -10.05 11.57 -3.43
C GLY A 207 -9.88 11.15 -1.97
N LEU A 208 -10.95 11.10 -1.16
CA LEU A 208 -10.89 10.49 0.17
C LEU A 208 -10.83 8.96 0.09
N LEU A 209 -11.54 8.35 -0.86
CA LEU A 209 -11.43 6.91 -1.10
C LEU A 209 -10.06 6.54 -1.68
N ASP A 210 -9.54 7.29 -2.65
CA ASP A 210 -8.19 7.09 -3.19
C ASP A 210 -7.13 7.16 -2.08
N LYS A 211 -7.28 8.15 -1.17
CA LYS A 211 -6.43 8.35 -0.02
C LYS A 211 -6.54 7.22 1.00
N TRP A 212 -7.74 6.84 1.41
CA TRP A 212 -7.96 5.76 2.39
C TRP A 212 -7.56 4.38 1.85
N THR A 213 -7.74 4.14 0.55
CA THR A 213 -7.21 2.99 -0.18
C THR A 213 -5.70 2.88 0.00
N LEU A 214 -4.97 3.99 -0.22
CA LEU A 214 -3.52 4.04 -0.03
C LEU A 214 -3.11 3.94 1.45
N SER A 215 -3.98 4.29 2.41
CA SER A 215 -3.77 4.06 3.85
C SER A 215 -3.99 2.61 4.30
N GLY A 216 -4.54 1.72 3.46
CA GLY A 216 -4.85 0.33 3.81
C GLY A 216 -6.29 0.07 4.28
N PHE A 217 -7.24 0.95 3.91
CA PHE A 217 -8.66 0.85 4.24
C PHE A 217 -8.92 0.68 5.76
N GLU A 218 -9.89 -0.16 6.13
CA GLU A 218 -10.30 -0.43 7.52
C GLU A 218 -9.20 -1.07 8.38
N THR A 219 -8.31 -1.88 7.78
CA THR A 219 -7.10 -2.37 8.48
C THR A 219 -6.00 -1.31 8.65
N GLY A 220 -6.18 -0.14 8.02
CA GLY A 220 -5.24 0.98 8.04
C GLY A 220 -5.23 1.78 9.34
N PRO A 221 -4.42 2.86 9.42
CA PRO A 221 -4.21 3.67 10.63
C PRO A 221 -5.43 4.50 11.05
N TYR A 222 -6.44 4.57 10.18
CA TYR A 222 -7.69 5.33 10.35
C TYR A 222 -8.84 4.46 10.87
N GLY A 223 -8.83 3.15 10.63
CA GLY A 223 -9.98 2.28 10.92
C GLY A 223 -11.16 2.54 9.97
N TYR A 224 -12.37 2.26 10.46
CA TYR A 224 -13.63 2.45 9.73
C TYR A 224 -14.04 3.93 9.65
N PRO A 225 -14.79 4.35 8.60
CA PRO A 225 -15.49 5.64 8.62
C PRO A 225 -16.57 5.65 9.71
N VAL A 226 -16.68 6.77 10.45
CA VAL A 226 -17.64 6.97 11.55
C VAL A 226 -18.53 8.20 11.37
N ALA A 227 -18.34 8.93 10.28
CA ALA A 227 -19.22 10.00 9.82
C ALA A 227 -19.22 10.05 8.29
N ASP A 228 -20.16 10.81 7.72
CA ASP A 228 -20.19 11.10 6.29
C ASP A 228 -19.21 12.23 5.93
N GLN A 229 -18.66 12.17 4.72
CA GLN A 229 -17.86 13.23 4.09
C GLN A 229 -18.58 14.59 4.11
N GLN A 230 -17.97 15.59 4.76
CA GLN A 230 -18.44 16.97 4.87
C GLN A 230 -17.58 17.94 4.03
N PRO A 231 -18.15 18.99 3.40
CA PRO A 231 -17.37 20.00 2.67
C PRO A 231 -16.74 21.05 3.61
N ARG A 232 -15.43 21.28 3.48
CA ARG A 232 -14.66 22.34 4.15
C ARG A 232 -14.12 23.33 3.12
N GLY A 233 -14.98 24.21 2.64
CA GLY A 233 -14.62 25.25 1.67
C GLY A 233 -14.36 24.67 0.28
N SER A 234 -13.09 24.40 -0.06
CA SER A 234 -12.69 23.75 -1.31
C SER A 234 -12.08 22.36 -1.11
N SER A 235 -12.09 21.84 0.11
CA SER A 235 -11.80 20.44 0.44
C SER A 235 -13.04 19.76 1.00
N PHE A 236 -12.92 18.45 1.24
CA PHE A 236 -13.86 17.65 2.00
C PHE A 236 -13.10 16.93 3.10
N ASP A 237 -13.72 16.77 4.27
CA ASP A 237 -13.19 15.96 5.36
C ASP A 237 -14.17 14.87 5.77
N GLN A 238 -13.67 13.76 6.29
CA GLN A 238 -14.47 12.67 6.82
C GLN A 238 -13.84 12.12 8.09
N GLU A 239 -14.66 11.78 9.08
CA GLU A 239 -14.19 11.20 10.34
C GLU A 239 -14.12 9.68 10.23
N PHE A 240 -12.97 9.13 10.64
CA PHE A 240 -12.74 7.70 10.80
C PHE A 240 -12.39 7.39 12.25
N GLN A 241 -12.53 6.13 12.64
CA GLN A 241 -12.42 5.60 13.99
C GLN A 241 -11.17 6.07 14.75
N PHE A 242 -10.04 6.24 14.05
CA PHE A 242 -8.76 6.66 14.63
C PHE A 242 -8.23 7.99 14.04
N GLY A 243 -9.14 8.85 13.52
CA GLY A 243 -8.84 10.24 13.15
C GLY A 243 -9.58 10.76 11.91
N THR A 244 -9.61 12.08 11.73
CA THR A 244 -10.21 12.75 10.56
C THR A 244 -9.30 12.70 9.33
N MET A 245 -9.90 12.68 8.15
CA MET A 245 -9.22 12.64 6.85
C MET A 245 -9.76 13.71 5.91
N GLY A 246 -8.98 14.74 5.57
CA GLY A 246 -9.31 15.71 4.52
C GLY A 246 -8.78 15.37 3.12
N PHE A 247 -9.35 15.99 2.08
CA PHE A 247 -8.87 15.98 0.69
C PHE A 247 -9.39 17.20 -0.09
N PRO A 248 -8.57 17.91 -0.90
CA PRO A 248 -7.16 17.65 -1.20
C PRO A 248 -6.19 18.33 -0.23
N THR A 249 -6.67 18.84 0.91
CA THR A 249 -5.86 19.60 1.88
C THR A 249 -4.89 18.75 2.70
N ASP A 250 -5.24 17.50 2.99
CA ASP A 250 -4.54 16.70 4.01
C ASP A 250 -3.83 15.50 3.36
N PRO A 251 -2.58 15.14 3.75
CA PRO A 251 -1.84 14.02 3.20
C PRO A 251 -2.36 12.64 3.66
N VAL A 252 -2.00 11.58 2.91
CA VAL A 252 -2.32 10.16 3.21
C VAL A 252 -1.69 9.74 4.54
N ALA A 253 -2.48 9.54 5.61
CA ALA A 253 -1.90 9.05 6.87
C ALA A 253 -1.52 7.56 6.78
N GLY A 254 -0.49 7.18 7.55
CA GLY A 254 0.13 5.85 7.57
C GLY A 254 1.14 5.60 6.45
N VAL A 255 1.02 6.30 5.33
CA VAL A 255 1.78 6.00 4.11
C VAL A 255 2.49 7.26 3.60
N TYR A 256 3.75 7.36 4.05
CA TYR A 256 4.80 8.34 3.69
C TYR A 256 4.89 9.62 4.54
N PRO A 257 6.06 10.30 4.53
CA PRO A 257 6.36 11.30 5.55
C PRO A 257 5.51 12.55 5.43
N ASP A 258 4.89 12.94 6.54
CA ASP A 258 4.25 14.24 6.67
C ASP A 258 5.33 15.32 6.68
N ASP A 259 5.20 16.25 5.75
CA ASP A 259 6.14 17.32 5.51
C ASP A 259 5.66 18.67 6.09
N GLY A 260 4.52 18.62 6.79
CA GLY A 260 4.02 19.53 7.83
C GLY A 260 2.94 20.49 7.35
N ASP A 261 1.70 20.31 7.83
CA ASP A 261 0.92 21.40 8.49
C ASP A 261 -0.37 20.83 9.14
N ALA A 262 -0.49 21.02 10.46
CA ALA A 262 -1.68 20.81 11.33
C ALA A 262 -2.29 19.38 11.44
N GLU A 263 -2.11 18.74 12.61
CA GLU A 263 -2.96 17.65 13.08
C GLU A 263 -4.35 18.14 13.54
N PRO A 264 -5.42 17.34 13.37
CA PRO A 264 -6.44 17.17 14.39
C PRO A 264 -5.97 16.16 15.46
N THR A 265 -6.12 16.49 16.74
CA THR A 265 -5.65 15.65 17.87
C THR A 265 -6.38 14.32 17.97
N VAL A 266 -5.65 13.24 18.27
CA VAL A 266 -6.19 11.94 18.70
C VAL A 266 -5.49 11.57 20.01
N ASP A 267 -6.26 11.23 21.04
CA ASP A 267 -5.75 11.01 22.41
C ASP A 267 -4.85 9.76 22.55
N GLU A 268 -3.97 9.77 23.54
CA GLU A 268 -2.97 8.71 23.75
C GLU A 268 -3.43 7.58 24.69
N GLU A 269 -4.16 6.59 24.17
CA GLU A 269 -4.08 5.20 24.66
C GLU A 269 -4.60 4.21 23.60
N ARG A 270 -4.10 2.97 23.56
CA ARG A 270 -4.60 1.92 22.65
C ARG A 270 -4.78 0.60 23.40
N PRO A 271 -6.01 0.04 23.42
CA PRO A 271 -6.26 -1.26 24.00
C PRO A 271 -6.15 -2.41 22.98
N VAL A 272 -6.36 -3.66 23.43
CA VAL A 272 -6.04 -4.88 22.67
C VAL A 272 -7.09 -6.00 22.75
N THR A 273 -8.28 -5.77 23.31
CA THR A 273 -9.35 -6.79 23.38
C THR A 273 -10.76 -6.25 23.07
N TRP A 274 -11.69 -7.17 22.80
CA TRP A 274 -13.11 -6.89 22.55
C TRP A 274 -13.82 -6.09 23.66
N ALA A 275 -13.35 -6.16 24.91
CA ALA A 275 -13.97 -5.44 26.02
C ALA A 275 -13.68 -3.93 25.99
N ASP A 276 -12.57 -3.55 25.35
CA ASP A 276 -12.01 -2.19 25.45
C ASP A 276 -12.55 -1.26 24.34
N PHE A 277 -12.99 -1.84 23.22
CA PHE A 277 -13.56 -1.16 22.05
C PHE A 277 -14.76 -0.25 22.40
N ALA A 278 -15.44 -0.53 23.52
CA ALA A 278 -16.60 0.23 24.00
C ALA A 278 -16.23 1.46 24.87
N ALA A 279 -14.95 1.69 25.19
CA ALA A 279 -14.53 2.70 26.17
C ALA A 279 -14.14 4.07 25.57
N ASP A 280 -13.54 4.10 24.36
CA ASP A 280 -12.86 5.28 23.78
C ASP A 280 -13.77 6.49 23.47
N ALA A 281 -15.09 6.36 23.55
CA ALA A 281 -16.04 7.36 23.04
C ALA A 281 -16.15 8.68 23.86
N ASN A 282 -15.23 9.00 24.79
CA ASN A 282 -15.38 10.12 25.75
C ASN A 282 -14.08 10.79 26.31
N THR A 283 -13.22 11.48 25.53
CA THR A 283 -12.38 12.65 26.00
C THR A 283 -11.63 13.42 24.86
N SER A 284 -10.88 14.51 25.16
CA SER A 284 -10.03 15.29 24.21
C SER A 284 -8.89 16.14 24.85
N PRO A 285 -7.75 16.50 24.16
CA PRO A 285 -6.54 17.15 24.76
C PRO A 285 -5.90 18.40 24.03
N PRO A 286 -4.77 19.00 24.50
CA PRO A 286 -3.97 20.07 23.79
C PRO A 286 -2.38 19.97 23.77
N ASN A 287 -1.64 20.73 22.89
CA ASN A 287 -0.21 20.50 22.44
C ASN A 287 0.70 21.77 22.20
N PRO A 288 2.04 21.80 22.53
CA PRO A 288 3.02 22.74 21.88
C PRO A 288 4.59 22.44 21.79
N THR A 289 5.19 22.36 20.57
CA THR A 289 6.57 22.87 20.13
C THR A 289 7.90 22.21 20.67
N VAL A 290 9.20 22.54 20.34
CA VAL A 290 9.94 23.62 19.58
C VAL A 290 11.25 23.22 18.75
N GLN A 291 12.51 23.69 19.02
CA GLN A 291 13.69 23.74 18.05
C GLN A 291 15.17 23.75 18.63
N GLY A 292 16.23 23.45 17.80
CA GLY A 292 17.69 23.71 18.02
C GLY A 292 18.71 23.09 16.97
N LYS A 293 19.98 23.59 16.77
CA LYS A 293 20.96 23.10 15.71
C LYS A 293 22.50 23.34 15.88
N MET A 294 23.36 22.45 15.31
CA MET A 294 24.74 22.60 14.69
C MET A 294 25.34 21.20 14.33
N GLY A 295 26.42 20.91 13.54
CA GLY A 295 27.42 21.66 12.71
C GLY A 295 28.58 20.74 12.16
N ASP A 296 29.33 21.10 11.09
CA ASP A 296 30.04 20.12 10.18
C ASP A 296 31.60 20.04 10.10
N ILE A 297 32.15 18.85 9.74
CA ILE A 297 33.58 18.44 9.52
C ILE A 297 33.66 17.16 8.60
N ASP A 298 34.69 17.00 7.76
CA ASP A 298 35.00 15.82 6.88
C ASP A 298 36.15 14.93 7.46
N PRO A 299 36.04 13.57 7.46
CA PRO A 299 37.04 12.67 8.06
C PRO A 299 38.03 11.95 7.10
N CYS A 300 38.09 12.24 5.79
CA CYS A 300 38.76 11.36 4.81
C CYS A 300 40.29 11.15 4.93
N GLU A 301 41.03 11.92 5.73
CA GLU A 301 42.49 12.08 5.60
C GLU A 301 43.39 11.03 6.30
N THR A 302 42.86 10.01 7.00
CA THR A 302 43.68 9.15 7.92
C THR A 302 43.71 7.64 7.67
N GLY A 303 43.21 7.15 6.53
CA GLY A 303 43.64 5.86 5.98
C GLY A 303 43.16 4.56 6.65
N MET A 304 41.94 4.52 7.18
CA MET A 304 41.29 3.27 7.63
C MET A 304 39.88 3.10 7.05
N SER A 305 39.58 1.89 6.54
CA SER A 305 38.24 1.36 6.21
C SER A 305 37.21 2.37 5.67
N CYS A 306 37.39 2.83 4.43
CA CYS A 306 36.36 3.58 3.69
C CYS A 306 35.41 2.63 2.92
N ILE A 307 34.16 3.05 2.72
CA ILE A 307 33.32 2.52 1.63
C ILE A 307 33.93 3.00 0.31
N LYS A 308 34.10 2.10 -0.66
CA LYS A 308 34.31 2.50 -2.05
C LYS A 308 32.98 2.59 -2.77
N GLU A 309 32.73 3.71 -3.43
CA GLU A 309 31.69 3.80 -4.47
C GLU A 309 32.13 3.06 -5.74
N ASP A 310 32.31 1.74 -5.64
CA ASP A 310 32.38 0.82 -6.78
C ASP A 310 32.26 -0.64 -6.31
N VAL A 311 31.01 -1.12 -6.19
CA VAL A 311 30.71 -2.55 -6.09
C VAL A 311 29.71 -2.91 -7.18
N THR A 312 30.18 -2.81 -8.43
CA THR A 312 29.47 -3.22 -9.65
C THR A 312 29.45 -4.75 -9.81
N LEU A 313 28.94 -5.45 -8.79
CA LEU A 313 28.66 -6.89 -8.80
C LEU A 313 27.27 -7.15 -8.23
N ALA A 314 26.33 -7.46 -9.13
CA ALA A 314 24.94 -7.81 -8.85
C ALA A 314 24.13 -6.78 -8.04
N ARG A 315 23.41 -5.90 -8.76
CA ARG A 315 21.96 -5.76 -8.52
C ARG A 315 21.45 -7.21 -8.63
N LEU A 316 21.14 -7.85 -7.50
CA LEU A 316 20.69 -9.24 -7.50
C LEU A 316 19.49 -9.33 -8.45
N ALA A 317 19.48 -10.32 -9.34
CA ALA A 317 18.35 -10.51 -10.23
C ALA A 317 17.10 -10.77 -9.38
N ASP A 318 15.96 -10.25 -9.82
CA ASP A 318 14.67 -10.32 -9.13
C ASP A 318 14.03 -11.74 -9.24
N ASP A 319 14.84 -12.78 -8.99
CA ASP A 319 14.57 -14.21 -9.16
C ASP A 319 14.26 -14.94 -7.83
N ASP A 320 13.98 -14.20 -6.75
CA ASP A 320 13.41 -14.74 -5.50
C ASP A 320 12.09 -13.99 -5.19
N PRO A 321 10.91 -14.63 -5.28
CA PRO A 321 9.62 -13.92 -5.16
C PRO A 321 9.26 -13.42 -3.75
N GLU A 322 10.01 -13.78 -2.71
CA GLU A 322 9.65 -13.49 -1.31
C GLU A 322 10.07 -12.08 -0.84
N ASP A 323 9.20 -11.14 -1.19
CA ASP A 323 8.82 -9.96 -0.40
C ASP A 323 9.87 -8.84 -0.13
N PRO A 324 9.70 -7.62 -0.70
CA PRO A 324 10.52 -6.45 -0.34
C PRO A 324 10.26 -5.89 1.08
N ASN A 325 9.35 -6.45 1.87
CA ASN A 325 9.04 -6.03 3.25
C ASN A 325 9.88 -6.71 4.35
N ILE A 326 11.01 -7.36 4.03
CA ILE A 326 11.98 -7.92 5.00
C ILE A 326 12.72 -6.80 5.77
N GLU A 327 11.96 -6.11 6.61
CA GLU A 327 12.45 -5.44 7.81
C GLU A 327 12.13 -6.33 9.01
N GLY A 328 13.14 -7.09 9.43
CA GLY A 328 13.13 -8.04 10.54
C GLY A 328 14.42 -8.87 10.52
N PRO A 329 14.71 -9.66 11.57
CA PRO A 329 15.69 -10.74 11.46
C PRO A 329 15.22 -11.80 10.46
N ASP A 330 16.13 -12.68 10.04
CA ASP A 330 15.77 -13.86 9.26
C ASP A 330 14.86 -14.84 10.06
N THR A 331 14.35 -15.87 9.38
CA THR A 331 13.50 -16.92 9.97
C THR A 331 14.22 -17.80 11.02
N GLN A 332 15.49 -17.50 11.35
CA GLN A 332 16.29 -18.12 12.41
C GLN A 332 16.71 -17.12 13.51
N GLY A 333 16.19 -15.88 13.46
CA GLY A 333 16.45 -14.84 14.46
C GLY A 333 17.79 -14.12 14.32
N THR A 334 18.42 -14.12 13.13
CA THR A 334 19.70 -13.43 12.92
C THR A 334 19.56 -12.09 12.19
N PHE A 335 20.45 -11.14 12.53
CA PHE A 335 20.49 -9.80 11.92
C PHE A 335 21.60 -9.69 10.86
N ILE A 336 22.19 -10.82 10.50
CA ILE A 336 23.17 -10.96 9.42
C ILE A 336 22.41 -11.39 8.17
N PRO A 337 22.23 -10.52 7.15
CA PRO A 337 21.39 -10.84 6.01
C PRO A 337 21.77 -12.14 5.29
N GLY A 338 20.77 -12.86 4.78
CA GLY A 338 20.95 -14.17 4.12
C GLY A 338 21.96 -14.14 2.96
N TRP A 339 21.95 -13.07 2.15
CA TRP A 339 22.92 -12.84 1.07
C TRP A 339 24.38 -12.75 1.55
N CYS A 340 24.61 -12.46 2.83
CA CYS A 340 25.96 -12.44 3.41
C CYS A 340 26.46 -13.83 3.81
N THR A 341 25.68 -14.91 3.68
CA THR A 341 26.17 -16.28 3.98
C THR A 341 27.31 -16.73 3.06
N THR A 342 27.34 -16.25 1.82
CA THR A 342 28.33 -16.57 0.78
C THR A 342 29.41 -15.50 0.57
N ALA A 343 29.38 -14.40 1.34
CA ALA A 343 30.32 -13.29 1.18
C ALA A 343 31.79 -13.72 1.46
N PRO A 344 32.75 -13.39 0.56
CA PRO A 344 34.15 -13.75 0.75
C PRO A 344 34.80 -12.98 1.90
N TRP A 345 35.85 -13.55 2.48
CA TRP A 345 36.49 -13.05 3.71
C TRP A 345 37.55 -11.98 3.44
N ASP A 346 37.21 -11.02 2.58
CA ASP A 346 38.08 -9.93 2.10
C ASP A 346 38.11 -8.70 3.02
N GLY A 347 37.39 -8.77 4.15
CA GLY A 347 37.27 -7.68 5.10
C GLY A 347 36.52 -6.44 4.60
N GLN A 348 35.84 -6.54 3.44
CA GLN A 348 35.06 -5.44 2.86
C GLN A 348 33.62 -5.44 3.38
N TRP A 349 33.07 -4.23 3.56
CA TRP A 349 31.64 -4.04 3.77
C TRP A 349 30.89 -4.18 2.45
N ARG A 350 29.79 -4.93 2.49
CA ARG A 350 28.74 -5.01 1.47
C ARG A 350 27.49 -4.37 2.05
N VAL A 351 26.83 -3.51 1.28
CA VAL A 351 25.76 -2.66 1.76
C VAL A 351 24.56 -2.70 0.81
N ASN A 352 23.37 -2.55 1.37
CA ASN A 352 22.23 -1.98 0.66
C ASN A 352 21.83 -0.68 1.41
N ARG A 353 20.65 -0.13 1.17
CA ARG A 353 20.19 1.10 1.83
C ARG A 353 19.97 1.01 3.35
N LYS A 354 19.56 -0.16 3.86
CA LYS A 354 19.11 -0.40 5.26
C LYS A 354 19.96 -1.42 6.03
N ASN A 355 20.84 -2.14 5.34
CA ASN A 355 21.65 -3.24 5.84
C ASN A 355 23.11 -3.11 5.41
N ALA A 356 24.01 -3.62 6.24
CA ALA A 356 25.42 -3.82 5.89
C ALA A 356 25.90 -5.18 6.37
N CYS A 357 26.91 -5.77 5.73
CA CYS A 357 27.57 -6.98 6.23
C CYS A 357 29.02 -7.06 5.79
N GLY A 358 29.89 -7.60 6.66
CA GLY A 358 31.31 -7.80 6.40
C GLY A 358 31.85 -9.04 7.10
N VAL A 359 32.95 -9.59 6.57
CA VAL A 359 33.56 -10.84 7.06
C VAL A 359 35.09 -10.72 7.08
N TRP A 360 35.70 -11.01 8.22
CA TRP A 360 37.16 -10.96 8.44
C TRP A 360 37.64 -12.27 9.05
N GLN A 361 38.68 -12.88 8.49
CA GLN A 361 39.38 -14.01 9.11
C GLN A 361 40.62 -13.51 9.85
N ASN A 362 40.86 -14.00 11.06
CA ASN A 362 42.05 -13.67 11.84
C ASN A 362 42.41 -14.80 12.84
N GLN A 363 43.42 -14.58 13.67
CA GLN A 363 43.88 -15.51 14.69
C GLN A 363 44.38 -14.75 15.91
N ALA A 364 44.09 -15.24 17.12
CA ALA A 364 44.65 -14.72 18.35
C ALA A 364 45.92 -15.50 18.70
N VAL A 365 47.01 -14.78 18.99
CA VAL A 365 48.26 -15.37 19.49
C VAL A 365 48.19 -15.42 21.02
N ILE A 366 48.59 -16.56 21.59
CA ILE A 366 48.71 -16.77 23.04
C ILE A 366 50.20 -16.89 23.39
N VAL A 367 50.65 -16.08 24.34
CA VAL A 367 52.03 -16.07 24.84
C VAL A 367 52.07 -16.52 26.31
N HIS A 368 53.19 -17.11 26.73
CA HIS A 368 53.39 -17.52 28.11
C HIS A 368 54.02 -16.38 28.92
N ASP A 369 53.36 -15.94 29.98
CA ASP A 369 53.63 -14.67 30.66
C ASP A 369 55.09 -14.56 31.14
N SER A 370 55.61 -15.63 31.75
CA SER A 370 56.99 -15.68 32.27
C SER A 370 58.09 -15.78 31.20
N LYS A 371 57.78 -15.73 29.89
CA LYS A 371 58.77 -15.87 28.79
C LYS A 371 58.51 -15.04 27.54
N GLY A 372 57.30 -14.49 27.34
CA GLY A 372 56.92 -13.75 26.12
C GLY A 372 56.88 -14.57 24.82
N ALA A 373 57.17 -15.88 24.90
CA ALA A 373 57.15 -16.78 23.75
C ALA A 373 55.72 -17.20 23.40
N GLU A 374 55.43 -17.32 22.10
CA GLU A 374 54.21 -17.95 21.59
C GLU A 374 54.12 -19.41 22.05
N VAL A 375 52.96 -19.79 22.59
CA VAL A 375 52.67 -21.16 23.08
C VAL A 375 51.37 -21.75 22.54
N GLY A 376 50.55 -20.93 21.88
CA GLY A 376 49.34 -21.38 21.21
C GLY A 376 48.67 -20.32 20.35
N ARG A 377 47.69 -20.74 19.55
CA ARG A 377 46.91 -19.88 18.65
C ARG A 377 45.44 -20.29 18.65
N ILE A 378 44.57 -19.31 18.49
CA ILE A 378 43.12 -19.50 18.34
C ILE A 378 42.70 -18.87 17.01
N PRO A 379 42.45 -19.66 15.94
CA PRO A 379 41.90 -19.14 14.69
C PRO A 379 40.42 -18.76 14.86
N PHE A 380 40.00 -17.67 14.23
CA PHE A 380 38.60 -17.23 14.28
C PHE A 380 38.14 -16.48 13.02
N LEU A 381 36.85 -16.59 12.73
CA LEU A 381 36.15 -15.83 11.71
C LEU A 381 35.21 -14.84 12.40
N VAL A 382 35.36 -13.55 12.12
CA VAL A 382 34.43 -12.50 12.52
C VAL A 382 33.47 -12.26 11.36
N LYS A 383 32.18 -12.38 11.62
CA LYS A 383 31.12 -11.91 10.73
C LYS A 383 30.32 -10.84 11.45
N SER A 384 30.03 -9.72 10.80
CA SER A 384 29.15 -8.71 11.38
C SER A 384 28.14 -8.23 10.35
N GLY A 385 26.90 -8.13 10.79
CA GLY A 385 25.76 -7.67 10.00
C GLY A 385 25.03 -6.54 10.72
N PHE A 386 24.40 -5.67 9.93
CA PHE A 386 23.60 -4.56 10.41
C PHE A 386 22.20 -4.62 9.80
N LEU A 387 21.22 -4.28 10.63
CA LEU A 387 19.87 -3.92 10.24
C LEU A 387 19.54 -2.59 10.92
N SER A 388 19.04 -1.62 10.16
CA SER A 388 18.31 -0.47 10.71
C SER A 388 16.83 -0.67 10.37
N SER A 389 15.95 -0.67 11.37
CA SER A 389 14.52 -0.94 11.13
C SER A 389 13.60 0.06 11.83
N HIS A 390 12.74 0.69 11.02
CA HIS A 390 11.71 1.61 11.51
C HIS A 390 10.67 0.91 12.40
N LYS A 391 10.51 -0.41 12.26
CA LYS A 391 9.63 -1.22 13.12
C LYS A 391 10.15 -1.25 14.55
N SER A 392 11.44 -1.48 14.76
CA SER A 392 12.07 -1.47 16.10
C SER A 392 12.38 -0.05 16.59
N GLY A 393 12.78 0.86 15.70
CA GLY A 393 13.41 2.12 16.08
C GLY A 393 14.85 1.92 16.56
N GLU A 394 15.53 0.88 16.06
CA GLU A 394 16.89 0.49 16.47
C GLU A 394 17.78 0.19 15.25
N ILE A 395 19.04 0.65 15.32
CA ILE A 395 20.13 0.01 14.57
C ILE A 395 20.57 -1.19 15.41
N GLN A 396 20.57 -2.35 14.78
CA GLN A 396 20.94 -3.63 15.38
C GLN A 396 22.17 -4.15 14.64
N GLN A 397 23.33 -4.16 15.31
CA GLN A 397 24.55 -4.82 14.80
C GLN A 397 24.69 -6.18 15.45
N GLU A 398 24.63 -7.24 14.65
CA GLU A 398 25.13 -8.53 15.08
C GLU A 398 26.64 -8.62 14.81
N PHE A 399 27.37 -9.15 15.79
CA PHE A 399 28.80 -9.43 15.75
C PHE A 399 29.02 -10.87 16.22
N ARG A 400 29.32 -11.74 15.26
CA ARG A 400 29.38 -13.19 15.41
C ARG A 400 30.82 -13.66 15.18
N ILE A 401 31.50 -14.09 16.24
CA ILE A 401 32.80 -14.76 16.14
C ILE A 401 32.60 -16.28 16.16
N ARG A 402 33.03 -16.96 15.10
CA ARG A 402 33.19 -18.42 15.09
C ARG A 402 34.66 -18.76 15.31
N PHE A 403 34.94 -19.53 16.35
CA PHE A 403 36.27 -20.05 16.64
C PHE A 403 36.49 -21.37 15.91
N GLY A 404 37.73 -21.68 15.55
CA GLY A 404 38.14 -23.02 15.08
C GLY A 404 38.71 -23.88 16.21
N ASP A 405 39.48 -24.89 15.83
CA ASP A 405 40.27 -25.70 16.76
C ASP A 405 41.38 -24.88 17.42
N PHE A 406 41.58 -25.07 18.72
CA PHE A 406 42.66 -24.40 19.46
C PHE A 406 43.99 -25.10 19.20
N MET A 407 45.01 -24.35 18.81
CA MET A 407 46.33 -24.89 18.48
C MET A 407 47.28 -24.73 19.68
N ASN A 408 47.84 -25.85 20.14
CA ASN A 408 48.78 -25.95 21.27
C ASN A 408 48.18 -25.44 22.62
N LYS A 409 48.98 -24.80 23.48
CA LYS A 409 48.57 -24.44 24.85
C LYS A 409 47.98 -23.03 24.88
N VAL A 410 46.72 -22.91 25.28
CA VAL A 410 45.97 -21.64 25.26
C VAL A 410 45.36 -21.22 26.61
N GLY A 411 45.59 -21.97 27.69
CA GLY A 411 45.02 -21.70 29.01
C GLY A 411 43.48 -21.77 29.03
N THR A 412 42.85 -20.84 29.73
CA THR A 412 41.38 -20.62 29.74
C THR A 412 41.05 -19.27 29.06
N PRO A 413 41.01 -19.23 27.72
CA PRO A 413 40.85 -17.99 26.97
C PRO A 413 39.45 -17.38 27.12
N THR A 414 39.37 -16.06 27.06
CA THR A 414 38.15 -15.26 27.24
C THR A 414 37.99 -14.23 26.13
N LEU A 415 36.75 -13.98 25.71
CA LEU A 415 36.42 -12.91 24.76
C LEU A 415 35.98 -11.67 25.55
N ARG A 416 36.68 -10.56 25.33
CA ARG A 416 36.26 -9.23 25.78
C ARG A 416 35.85 -8.38 24.58
N TYR A 417 34.89 -7.49 24.81
CA TYR A 417 34.36 -6.59 23.78
C TYR A 417 33.97 -5.25 24.41
N GLN A 418 34.00 -4.21 23.60
CA GLN A 418 33.59 -2.86 23.96
C GLN A 418 32.93 -2.23 22.74
N PRO A 419 31.59 -2.10 22.73
CA PRO A 419 30.91 -1.24 21.77
C PRO A 419 31.34 0.20 22.05
N ASP A 420 31.75 0.89 20.99
CA ASP A 420 32.29 2.24 21.04
C ASP A 420 31.59 3.14 20.02
N TYR A 421 31.46 4.42 20.37
CA TYR A 421 30.65 5.39 19.65
C TYR A 421 31.35 6.74 19.64
N VAL A 422 31.73 7.21 18.45
CA VAL A 422 32.53 8.42 18.27
C VAL A 422 31.64 9.55 17.76
N GLY A 423 31.20 10.43 18.66
CA GLY A 423 30.57 11.71 18.27
C GLY A 423 29.67 12.35 19.33
N HIS A 424 28.79 11.57 19.96
CA HIS A 424 27.76 12.07 20.91
C HIS A 424 27.74 11.24 22.21
N GLY A 425 26.95 11.68 23.19
CA GLY A 425 26.95 11.16 24.56
C GLY A 425 26.76 9.63 24.67
N SER A 426 27.53 9.00 25.56
CA SER A 426 27.58 7.55 25.71
C SER A 426 26.38 6.95 26.46
N SER A 427 26.25 5.61 26.37
CA SER A 427 25.31 4.70 27.07
C SER A 427 23.95 4.35 26.42
N ALA A 428 23.56 4.94 25.29
CA ALA A 428 22.27 4.66 24.64
C ALA A 428 22.21 3.34 23.81
N TYR A 429 22.78 2.24 24.32
CA TYR A 429 22.73 0.92 23.68
C TYR A 429 22.46 -0.22 24.67
N SER A 430 21.88 -1.31 24.18
CA SER A 430 21.80 -2.60 24.87
C SER A 430 22.63 -3.67 24.15
N VAL A 431 22.97 -4.78 24.84
CA VAL A 431 23.75 -5.89 24.27
C VAL A 431 23.12 -7.23 24.66
N ASP A 432 22.53 -7.92 23.70
CA ASP A 432 22.08 -9.30 23.86
C ASP A 432 23.22 -10.25 23.48
N GLY A 433 23.71 -11.03 24.44
CA GLY A 433 24.80 -11.96 24.17
C GLY A 433 25.51 -12.53 25.41
N PRO A 434 26.57 -13.33 25.21
CA PRO A 434 27.40 -13.86 26.28
C PRO A 434 28.22 -12.73 26.95
N ALA A 435 28.23 -12.72 28.29
CA ALA A 435 28.85 -11.68 29.09
C ALA A 435 30.31 -11.35 28.71
N ASN A 436 30.68 -10.09 28.93
CA ASN A 436 32.02 -9.56 28.68
C ASN A 436 33.08 -10.29 29.52
N GLY A 437 34.11 -10.83 28.88
CA GLY A 437 35.08 -11.73 29.50
C GLY A 437 34.66 -13.20 29.57
N SER A 438 33.59 -13.62 28.88
CA SER A 438 33.16 -15.04 28.89
C SER A 438 34.18 -15.97 28.24
N VAL A 439 34.32 -17.18 28.80
CA VAL A 439 35.25 -18.22 28.35
C VAL A 439 34.92 -18.70 26.93
N ILE A 440 35.96 -18.89 26.12
CA ILE A 440 35.90 -19.41 24.75
C ILE A 440 36.22 -20.92 24.77
N LYS A 441 35.58 -21.70 23.89
CA LYS A 441 35.85 -23.12 23.67
C LYS A 441 36.21 -23.39 22.19
N PRO A 442 36.94 -24.46 21.87
CA PRO A 442 37.19 -24.85 20.47
C PRO A 442 35.89 -25.01 19.70
N ASN A 443 35.88 -24.63 18.43
CA ASN A 443 34.73 -24.73 17.50
C ASN A 443 33.42 -24.04 17.97
N ALA A 444 33.47 -23.24 19.03
CA ALA A 444 32.31 -22.50 19.51
C ALA A 444 32.01 -21.29 18.61
N THR A 445 30.73 -20.89 18.59
CA THR A 445 30.33 -19.57 18.09
C THR A 445 29.91 -18.71 19.28
N LYS A 446 30.33 -17.45 19.29
CA LYS A 446 29.83 -16.39 20.17
C LYS A 446 29.15 -15.37 19.26
N SER A 447 27.88 -15.04 19.52
CA SER A 447 27.23 -13.91 18.86
C SER A 447 26.78 -12.88 19.88
N LEU A 448 26.90 -11.62 19.50
CA LEU A 448 26.51 -10.45 20.28
C LEU A 448 25.68 -9.55 19.38
N VAL A 449 24.47 -9.20 19.81
CA VAL A 449 23.62 -8.23 19.12
C VAL A 449 23.64 -6.96 19.95
N ILE A 450 24.21 -5.90 19.39
CA ILE A 450 24.21 -4.56 20.01
C ILE A 450 23.11 -3.76 19.34
N LYS A 451 22.26 -3.15 20.17
CA LYS A 451 21.11 -2.36 19.73
C LYS A 451 21.29 -0.93 20.19
N TRP A 452 21.48 -0.01 19.25
CA TRP A 452 21.38 1.42 19.52
C TRP A 452 19.97 1.85 19.15
N LYS A 453 19.30 2.60 20.03
CA LYS A 453 18.07 3.29 19.64
C LYS A 453 18.42 4.26 18.53
N GLU A 454 17.69 4.21 17.41
CA GLU A 454 17.93 5.13 16.30
C GLU A 454 17.84 6.55 16.84
N GLN A 455 16.75 6.91 17.53
CA GLN A 455 16.49 8.23 18.18
C GLN A 455 17.66 8.88 18.95
N SER A 456 18.69 8.15 19.36
CA SER A 456 19.89 8.69 20.02
C SER A 456 21.04 9.03 19.04
N LEU A 457 20.83 8.87 17.74
CA LEU A 457 21.83 9.00 16.66
C LEU A 457 21.49 10.08 15.61
N ALA A 458 20.31 10.70 15.63
CA ALA A 458 20.02 11.82 14.72
C ALA A 458 20.70 13.10 15.19
N ASP A 459 21.63 13.59 14.38
CA ASP A 459 22.18 14.95 14.50
C ASP A 459 21.58 15.92 13.46
N ASN A 460 20.84 15.39 12.47
CA ASN A 460 20.33 16.13 11.30
C ASN A 460 21.44 16.79 10.45
N THR A 461 22.67 16.26 10.49
CA THR A 461 23.78 16.66 9.62
C THR A 461 23.82 15.80 8.36
N SER A 462 24.68 16.17 7.41
CA SER A 462 24.98 15.33 6.24
C SER A 462 26.00 14.21 6.54
N LYS A 463 26.54 14.15 7.77
CA LYS A 463 27.63 13.23 8.11
C LYS A 463 27.17 11.78 8.25
N GLY A 464 28.10 10.88 7.96
CA GLY A 464 28.00 9.50 8.38
C GLY A 464 28.51 9.28 9.80
N VAL A 465 27.68 8.69 10.65
CA VAL A 465 28.00 8.18 11.99
C VAL A 465 28.73 6.83 11.88
N PHE A 466 29.68 6.58 12.78
CA PHE A 466 30.46 5.34 12.85
C PHE A 466 30.06 4.50 14.06
N LEU A 467 29.74 3.23 13.82
CA LEU A 467 29.44 2.25 14.87
C LEU A 467 30.62 1.26 14.97
N ASN A 468 31.23 1.20 16.15
CA ASN A 468 32.47 0.45 16.37
C ASN A 468 32.25 -0.67 17.41
N ILE A 469 32.85 -1.82 17.18
CA ILE A 469 33.05 -2.87 18.19
C ILE A 469 34.53 -3.14 18.31
N ALA A 470 35.15 -2.65 19.38
CA ALA A 470 36.46 -3.12 19.79
C ALA A 470 36.31 -4.50 20.45
N TYR A 471 37.23 -5.42 20.14
CA TYR A 471 37.30 -6.73 20.78
C TYR A 471 38.74 -7.09 21.13
N SER A 472 38.90 -7.89 22.17
CA SER A 472 40.20 -8.33 22.68
C SER A 472 40.09 -9.70 23.35
N PHE A 473 41.21 -10.39 23.43
CA PHE A 473 41.30 -11.69 24.10
C PHE A 473 42.02 -11.53 25.44
N GLY A 474 41.49 -12.17 26.49
CA GLY A 474 42.15 -12.32 27.78
C GLY A 474 42.27 -13.78 28.19
N ASN A 475 42.90 -14.06 29.33
CA ASN A 475 42.95 -15.41 29.92
C ASN A 475 42.48 -15.37 31.39
N LEU A 476 41.93 -16.49 31.88
CA LEU A 476 41.72 -16.72 33.32
C LEU A 476 42.85 -17.54 33.95
N ASP A 477 43.68 -18.20 33.14
CA ASP A 477 44.92 -18.85 33.59
C ASP A 477 46.06 -17.81 33.59
N PRO A 478 46.61 -17.42 34.75
CA PRO A 478 47.63 -16.36 34.84
C PRO A 478 48.99 -16.75 34.23
N ALA A 479 49.20 -18.01 33.82
CA ALA A 479 50.41 -18.39 33.09
C ALA A 479 50.40 -17.92 31.62
N PHE A 480 49.25 -17.45 31.10
CA PHE A 480 49.06 -17.09 29.70
C PHE A 480 48.49 -15.69 29.55
N THR A 481 49.06 -14.92 28.62
CA THR A 481 48.48 -13.67 28.14
C THR A 481 48.21 -13.75 26.64
N SER A 482 47.29 -12.91 26.15
CA SER A 482 46.79 -12.96 24.78
C SER A 482 46.78 -11.55 24.20
N SER A 483 47.53 -11.35 23.13
CA SER A 483 47.94 -10.01 22.67
C SER A 483 46.95 -9.32 21.73
N ASN A 484 46.06 -10.07 21.09
CA ASN A 484 45.40 -9.59 19.88
C ASN A 484 44.11 -8.81 20.21
N THR A 485 44.08 -7.56 19.76
CA THR A 485 42.92 -6.69 19.73
C THR A 485 42.46 -6.50 18.29
N GLY A 486 41.21 -6.08 18.10
CA GLY A 486 40.67 -5.70 16.80
C GLY A 486 39.52 -4.72 16.94
N THR A 487 39.10 -4.11 15.83
CA THR A 487 37.92 -3.25 15.81
C THR A 487 37.15 -3.48 14.53
N VAL A 488 35.90 -3.92 14.64
CA VAL A 488 34.95 -3.86 13.52
C VAL A 488 34.37 -2.44 13.53
N ARG A 489 34.78 -1.62 12.56
CA ARG A 489 34.19 -0.30 12.31
C ARG A 489 33.24 -0.43 11.14
N ASN A 490 31.97 -0.05 11.29
CA ASN A 490 31.11 0.21 10.15
C ASN A 490 31.03 1.72 9.90
N GLY A 491 31.18 2.09 8.64
CA GLY A 491 31.28 3.48 8.20
C GLY A 491 29.96 4.02 7.71
N MET A 492 29.56 5.14 8.29
CA MET A 492 28.58 6.06 7.70
C MET A 492 27.15 5.51 7.60
N PHE A 493 26.51 5.30 8.75
CA PHE A 493 25.05 5.49 8.82
C PHE A 493 24.74 6.98 8.87
N ARG A 494 23.86 7.48 8.01
CA ARG A 494 23.27 8.81 8.17
C ARG A 494 21.92 8.64 8.85
N CYS A 495 21.57 9.53 9.77
CA CYS A 495 20.30 9.47 10.46
C CYS A 495 19.75 10.87 10.76
N ASP A 496 18.44 11.05 10.61
CA ASP A 496 17.79 12.34 10.84
C ASP A 496 16.35 12.21 11.35
N SER A 497 15.77 13.35 11.71
CA SER A 497 14.38 13.52 12.16
C SER A 497 13.51 14.23 11.11
N THR A 498 13.87 14.16 9.83
CA THR A 498 13.17 14.79 8.70
C THR A 498 12.33 13.80 7.88
N MET A 499 12.54 12.51 8.10
CA MET A 499 11.46 11.54 8.02
C MET A 499 10.57 11.75 9.26
N LYS A 500 9.32 12.19 9.05
CA LYS A 500 8.31 12.38 10.10
C LYS A 500 7.02 11.70 9.68
N THR A 501 6.34 10.97 10.57
CA THR A 501 4.90 10.75 10.43
C THR A 501 4.16 11.98 10.92
N SER A 502 2.89 12.15 10.52
CA SER A 502 2.01 13.21 11.03
C SER A 502 2.01 13.28 12.56
N ARG A 503 1.93 12.12 13.22
CA ARG A 503 1.98 11.88 14.67
C ARG A 503 3.29 12.26 15.40
N GLY A 504 3.95 13.35 15.01
CA GLY A 504 5.04 14.02 15.74
C GLY A 504 6.38 13.28 15.93
N ASN A 505 6.44 11.95 15.80
CA ASN A 505 7.61 11.12 16.09
C ASN A 505 7.72 9.92 15.12
N TYR A 506 8.48 10.06 14.03
CA TYR A 506 8.96 8.89 13.28
C TYR A 506 9.99 8.13 14.11
N ARG A 507 9.99 6.80 14.01
CA ARG A 507 11.09 5.95 14.51
C ARG A 507 12.28 6.13 13.57
N GLN A 508 13.06 7.17 13.88
CA GLN A 508 14.19 7.76 13.14
C GLN A 508 14.76 6.92 11.99
N GLY A 509 14.73 7.48 10.78
CA GLY A 509 15.29 6.83 9.60
C GLY A 509 16.81 6.87 9.59
N CYS A 510 17.45 5.79 10.03
CA CYS A 510 18.86 5.54 9.73
C CYS A 510 19.01 4.81 8.37
N VAL A 511 20.10 5.09 7.67
CA VAL A 511 20.41 4.60 6.31
C VAL A 511 21.91 4.54 6.06
N VAL A 512 22.38 3.68 5.16
CA VAL A 512 23.78 3.70 4.72
C VAL A 512 24.01 4.92 3.83
N ALA A 513 24.85 5.86 4.28
CA ALA A 513 25.04 7.17 3.64
C ALA A 513 25.66 7.09 2.23
N GLY A 514 26.47 6.06 1.98
CA GLY A 514 27.08 5.80 0.66
C GLY A 514 26.12 5.18 -0.36
N TRP A 515 24.88 4.81 0.02
CA TRP A 515 23.91 4.23 -0.89
C TRP A 515 22.98 5.31 -1.48
N LYS A 516 23.08 5.50 -2.80
CA LYS A 516 22.27 6.43 -3.60
C LYS A 516 21.11 5.65 -4.26
N PRO A 517 19.86 5.75 -3.79
CA PRO A 517 18.75 5.01 -4.38
C PRO A 517 18.30 5.62 -5.72
N GLU A 518 17.62 4.81 -6.53
CA GLU A 518 17.17 5.12 -7.90
C GLU A 518 15.63 5.19 -7.95
N PHE A 519 15.07 6.35 -8.29
CA PHE A 519 13.64 6.56 -8.48
C PHE A 519 13.23 6.15 -9.90
N GLU A 520 12.33 5.18 -10.03
CA GLU A 520 11.89 4.69 -11.34
C GLU A 520 10.60 5.38 -11.80
N LEU A 521 10.64 5.96 -12.99
CA LEU A 521 9.49 6.55 -13.68
C LEU A 521 9.19 5.77 -14.96
N THR A 522 7.91 5.47 -15.19
CA THR A 522 7.45 4.47 -16.15
C THR A 522 6.20 4.91 -16.91
N SER A 523 5.75 4.10 -17.87
CA SER A 523 4.48 4.28 -18.61
C SER A 523 3.21 4.31 -17.75
N VAL A 524 3.32 4.18 -16.41
CA VAL A 524 2.24 4.41 -15.42
C VAL A 524 1.89 5.90 -15.26
N THR A 525 2.83 6.80 -15.56
CA THR A 525 2.68 8.26 -15.61
C THR A 525 3.40 8.80 -16.85
N PRO A 526 2.92 8.50 -18.07
CA PRO A 526 3.70 8.65 -19.30
C PRO A 526 4.12 10.10 -19.65
N GLU A 527 3.27 11.10 -19.43
CA GLU A 527 3.59 12.51 -19.72
C GLU A 527 4.63 13.08 -18.75
N GLN A 528 4.49 12.78 -17.45
CA GLN A 528 5.50 13.08 -16.43
C GLN A 528 6.83 12.42 -16.77
N THR A 529 6.80 11.11 -17.03
CA THR A 529 7.99 10.30 -17.28
C THR A 529 8.76 10.83 -18.49
N TRP A 530 8.03 11.27 -19.52
CA TRP A 530 8.63 11.95 -20.66
C TRP A 530 9.22 13.31 -20.31
N HIS A 531 8.49 14.20 -19.60
CA HIS A 531 9.03 15.51 -19.22
C HIS A 531 10.31 15.38 -18.38
N VAL A 532 10.35 14.45 -17.42
CA VAL A 532 11.54 14.18 -16.60
C VAL A 532 12.68 13.58 -17.43
N GLN A 533 12.39 12.65 -18.35
CA GLN A 533 13.38 12.07 -19.26
C GLN A 533 14.03 13.14 -20.16
N GLU A 534 13.23 13.98 -20.82
CA GLU A 534 13.70 15.08 -21.66
C GLU A 534 14.41 16.17 -20.84
N ALA A 535 13.96 16.46 -19.62
CA ALA A 535 14.61 17.41 -18.73
C ALA A 535 16.03 16.95 -18.35
N ILE A 536 16.21 15.68 -17.97
CA ILE A 536 17.53 15.09 -17.70
C ILE A 536 18.39 15.10 -18.98
N ALA A 537 17.82 14.71 -20.13
CA ALA A 537 18.52 14.75 -21.43
C ALA A 537 18.95 16.18 -21.84
N SER A 538 18.17 17.21 -21.47
CA SER A 538 18.53 18.63 -21.68
C SER A 538 19.73 19.09 -20.84
N GLY A 539 20.18 18.28 -19.88
CA GLY A 539 21.29 18.54 -18.97
C GLY A 539 20.88 18.88 -17.54
N LEU A 540 19.61 18.79 -17.14
CA LEU A 540 19.21 18.97 -15.74
C LEU A 540 19.70 17.78 -14.86
N PRO A 541 19.90 17.99 -13.54
CA PRO A 541 20.32 16.92 -12.63
C PRO A 541 19.26 15.81 -12.53
N GLY A 542 19.67 14.62 -12.07
CA GLY A 542 18.87 13.38 -12.01
C GLY A 542 19.68 12.13 -12.35
N ALA A 543 20.74 12.25 -13.16
CA ALA A 543 21.64 11.16 -13.51
C ALA A 543 22.74 10.94 -12.44
N ALA A 544 23.39 9.76 -12.44
CA ALA A 544 24.36 9.36 -11.41
C ALA A 544 25.52 10.36 -11.15
N GLY A 545 26.02 11.05 -12.19
CA GLY A 545 27.07 12.07 -12.06
C GLY A 545 26.57 13.43 -11.53
N ARG A 546 25.26 13.65 -11.44
CA ARG A 546 24.59 14.86 -10.93
C ARG A 546 23.24 14.45 -10.30
N PRO A 547 23.24 13.78 -9.14
CA PRO A 547 22.01 13.33 -8.48
C PRO A 547 21.16 14.52 -8.02
N LEU A 548 19.92 14.22 -7.63
CA LEU A 548 19.07 15.13 -6.86
C LEU A 548 19.25 14.87 -5.37
N HIS A 549 19.10 15.89 -4.54
CA HIS A 549 19.11 15.76 -3.09
C HIS A 549 17.71 16.09 -2.55
N ARG A 550 17.11 15.20 -1.73
CA ARG A 550 15.78 15.47 -1.14
C ARG A 550 15.83 16.76 -0.29
N GLN A 551 14.79 17.58 -0.35
CA GLN A 551 14.63 18.79 0.45
C GLN A 551 13.47 18.63 1.44
N ALA A 552 13.77 18.32 2.69
CA ALA A 552 12.77 18.15 3.74
C ALA A 552 12.30 19.48 4.38
N ASP A 553 12.96 20.61 4.09
CA ASP A 553 12.47 21.94 4.48
C ASP A 553 11.27 22.37 3.63
N LYS A 554 10.11 22.49 4.27
CA LYS A 554 8.84 22.89 3.62
C LYS A 554 8.90 24.27 2.99
N VAL A 555 9.50 25.24 3.67
CA VAL A 555 9.59 26.61 3.15
C VAL A 555 10.41 26.61 1.86
N LYS A 556 11.49 25.82 1.78
CA LYS A 556 12.25 25.67 0.54
C LYS A 556 11.47 24.94 -0.57
N ARG A 557 10.71 23.88 -0.24
CA ARG A 557 9.84 23.19 -1.23
C ARG A 557 8.77 24.12 -1.79
N ASP A 558 8.12 24.90 -0.94
CA ASP A 558 7.07 25.81 -1.39
C ASP A 558 7.63 27.03 -2.14
N ILE A 559 8.84 27.50 -1.83
CA ILE A 559 9.55 28.51 -2.65
C ILE A 559 9.99 27.94 -4.01
N ASN A 560 10.43 26.67 -4.07
CA ASN A 560 10.64 25.98 -5.35
C ASN A 560 9.35 26.00 -6.17
N ARG A 561 8.28 25.44 -5.61
CA ARG A 561 6.98 25.29 -6.29
C ARG A 561 6.38 26.60 -6.75
N GLN A 562 6.44 27.65 -5.94
CA GLN A 562 5.96 28.99 -6.31
C GLN A 562 6.76 29.63 -7.45
N LYS A 563 8.00 29.20 -7.70
CA LYS A 563 8.85 29.74 -8.76
C LYS A 563 8.67 29.01 -10.10
N SER A 564 8.41 27.70 -10.08
CA SER A 564 8.11 26.89 -11.28
C SER A 564 6.61 26.90 -11.63
N CYS A 565 5.76 26.58 -10.66
CA CYS A 565 4.31 26.41 -10.81
C CYS A 565 3.51 27.29 -9.83
N PRO A 566 3.60 28.64 -9.94
CA PRO A 566 2.78 29.57 -9.15
C PRO A 566 1.28 29.36 -9.36
N LYS A 567 0.49 29.57 -8.29
CA LYS A 567 -0.97 29.39 -8.30
C LYS A 567 -1.65 30.33 -9.30
N SER A 568 -2.80 29.93 -9.83
CA SER A 568 -3.49 30.57 -10.98
C SER A 568 -3.82 32.07 -10.84
N GLY A 569 -3.83 32.65 -9.64
CA GLY A 569 -4.01 34.09 -9.43
C GLY A 569 -2.74 34.93 -9.63
N SER A 570 -1.58 34.30 -9.78
CA SER A 570 -0.26 34.96 -9.84
C SER A 570 0.31 35.11 -11.26
N VAL A 571 -0.29 34.45 -12.25
CA VAL A 571 0.16 34.45 -13.65
C VAL A 571 -0.89 35.17 -14.51
N ARG A 572 -0.45 36.04 -15.42
CA ARG A 572 -1.34 36.64 -16.42
C ARG A 572 -1.57 35.62 -17.54
N ASP A 573 -2.75 35.00 -17.52
CA ASP A 573 -3.47 34.38 -18.64
C ASP A 573 -2.64 33.67 -19.73
N GLY A 574 -2.65 32.33 -19.74
CA GLY A 574 -1.96 31.54 -20.78
C GLY A 574 -1.54 30.11 -20.39
N ARG A 575 -1.58 29.74 -19.10
CA ARG A 575 -1.18 28.39 -18.60
C ARG A 575 -2.34 27.53 -18.10
N THR A 576 -3.57 27.95 -18.33
CA THR A 576 -4.78 27.30 -17.80
C THR A 576 -5.36 26.37 -18.85
N LEU A 577 -5.14 25.06 -18.71
CA LEU A 577 -5.62 24.02 -19.62
C LEU A 577 -6.47 23.00 -18.85
N THR A 578 -7.70 22.75 -19.28
CA THR A 578 -8.63 21.82 -18.63
C THR A 578 -8.04 20.40 -18.57
N GLY A 579 -8.03 19.77 -17.40
CA GLY A 579 -7.46 18.42 -17.21
C GLY A 579 -5.93 18.36 -17.17
N ARG A 580 -5.25 19.51 -17.29
CA ARG A 580 -3.78 19.63 -17.24
C ARG A 580 -3.35 20.43 -16.01
N SER A 581 -2.19 20.07 -15.48
CA SER A 581 -1.55 20.68 -14.33
C SER A 581 -0.10 21.05 -14.66
N CYS A 582 0.47 21.95 -13.88
CA CYS A 582 1.85 22.37 -14.02
C CYS A 582 2.77 21.38 -13.29
N ASP A 583 3.65 20.71 -14.04
CA ASP A 583 4.74 19.86 -13.54
C ASP A 583 6.08 20.59 -13.63
N GLU A 584 6.99 20.27 -12.71
CA GLU A 584 8.16 21.07 -12.36
C GLU A 584 9.41 20.19 -12.15
N TYR A 585 10.47 20.48 -12.92
CA TYR A 585 11.71 19.70 -12.85
C TYR A 585 12.98 20.58 -12.82
N PRO A 586 13.95 20.35 -11.90
CA PRO A 586 13.95 19.35 -10.84
C PRO A 586 12.82 19.55 -9.83
N PHE A 587 12.30 18.45 -9.28
CA PHE A 587 11.11 18.45 -8.44
C PHE A 587 11.20 19.46 -7.30
N ALA A 588 10.10 20.12 -6.93
CA ALA A 588 10.10 21.06 -5.81
C ALA A 588 10.56 20.44 -4.48
N SER A 589 10.43 19.12 -4.33
CA SER A 589 10.97 18.34 -3.21
C SER A 589 12.50 18.13 -3.22
N THR A 590 13.27 18.85 -4.03
CA THR A 590 14.73 18.69 -4.15
C THR A 590 15.51 19.99 -3.98
N THR A 591 16.76 19.88 -3.57
CA THR A 591 17.69 21.01 -3.40
C THR A 591 18.10 21.63 -4.72
N GLU A 592 17.95 20.91 -5.83
CA GLU A 592 18.18 21.35 -7.20
C GLU A 592 16.94 22.04 -7.82
N GLY A 593 15.83 22.11 -7.08
CA GLY A 593 14.56 22.67 -7.53
C GLY A 593 14.63 24.14 -7.94
N ALA A 594 13.51 24.65 -8.47
CA ALA A 594 13.46 25.91 -9.19
C ALA A 594 14.12 27.10 -8.45
N ALA A 595 13.99 27.22 -7.12
CA ALA A 595 14.54 28.31 -6.31
C ALA A 595 16.06 28.44 -6.46
N THR A 596 16.75 27.32 -6.27
CA THR A 596 18.20 27.15 -6.09
C THR A 596 18.93 26.70 -7.36
N SER A 597 18.20 26.31 -8.40
CA SER A 597 18.73 25.84 -9.70
C SER A 597 19.65 26.82 -10.49
N ASN A 598 19.81 28.07 -10.05
CA ASN A 598 20.74 29.06 -10.61
C ASN A 598 20.67 29.30 -12.14
N GLY A 599 19.46 29.23 -12.71
CA GLY A 599 19.21 29.55 -14.12
C GLY A 599 17.75 29.91 -14.41
N PRO A 600 17.41 30.18 -15.68
CA PRO A 600 16.06 30.57 -16.09
C PRO A 600 15.09 29.37 -16.05
N GLY A 601 13.80 29.70 -15.89
CA GLY A 601 12.71 28.77 -16.21
C GLY A 601 12.60 28.57 -17.71
N ARG A 602 12.24 27.35 -18.13
CA ARG A 602 12.17 26.93 -19.53
C ARG A 602 11.08 25.87 -19.77
N THR A 603 10.87 25.57 -21.04
CA THR A 603 10.34 24.27 -21.50
C THR A 603 11.47 23.50 -22.21
N ILE A 604 11.36 22.17 -22.35
CA ILE A 604 12.28 21.39 -23.20
C ILE A 604 11.74 21.23 -24.64
N HIS A 605 10.42 21.35 -24.83
CA HIS A 605 9.73 21.09 -26.09
C HIS A 605 8.46 21.93 -26.21
N ASP A 606 7.96 22.13 -27.42
CA ASP A 606 6.69 22.84 -27.65
C ASP A 606 5.45 22.11 -27.10
N ASN A 607 5.47 20.77 -27.04
CA ASN A 607 4.47 19.91 -26.37
C ASN A 607 4.24 20.23 -24.87
N CYS A 608 5.08 21.04 -24.23
CA CYS A 608 4.89 21.42 -22.82
C CYS A 608 3.89 22.55 -22.58
N HIS A 609 3.44 23.26 -23.63
CA HIS A 609 2.36 24.25 -23.57
C HIS A 609 2.53 25.39 -22.53
N VAL A 610 3.76 25.84 -22.27
CA VAL A 610 4.03 27.02 -21.42
C VAL A 610 4.54 28.18 -22.29
N PRO A 611 3.66 29.01 -22.89
CA PRO A 611 4.04 29.94 -23.95
C PRO A 611 4.98 31.07 -23.50
N ASP A 612 4.98 31.44 -22.22
CA ASP A 612 5.86 32.49 -21.68
C ASP A 612 7.28 32.00 -21.34
N LEU A 613 7.59 30.71 -21.52
CA LEU A 613 8.90 30.13 -21.21
C LEU A 613 9.66 29.71 -22.49
N PRO A 614 10.96 30.06 -22.60
CA PRO A 614 11.75 29.69 -23.77
C PRO A 614 12.00 28.17 -23.84
N ILE A 615 11.97 27.62 -25.05
CA ILE A 615 12.45 26.26 -25.35
C ILE A 615 13.97 26.32 -25.46
N ILE A 616 14.70 25.88 -24.43
CA ILE A 616 16.17 25.89 -24.37
C ILE A 616 16.70 24.70 -23.57
N THR A 617 17.91 24.22 -23.88
CA THR A 617 18.60 23.17 -23.10
C THR A 617 19.72 23.79 -22.23
N GLY A 618 20.18 23.07 -21.20
CA GLY A 618 21.28 23.56 -20.35
C GLY A 618 21.35 22.89 -18.97
N SER A 619 22.46 23.11 -18.28
CA SER A 619 22.78 22.45 -17.00
C SER A 619 22.22 23.13 -15.74
N THR A 620 21.72 24.36 -15.85
CA THR A 620 21.14 25.18 -14.76
C THR A 620 19.72 25.63 -15.08
N GLY A 621 18.98 26.13 -14.09
CA GLY A 621 17.57 26.50 -14.21
C GLY A 621 16.62 25.31 -14.05
N TYR A 622 15.36 25.48 -14.44
CA TYR A 622 14.30 24.49 -14.24
C TYR A 622 13.36 24.43 -15.45
N SER A 623 12.82 23.25 -15.73
CA SER A 623 11.79 23.01 -16.73
C SER A 623 10.40 23.00 -16.11
N VAL A 624 9.41 23.42 -16.89
CA VAL A 624 7.99 23.41 -16.55
C VAL A 624 7.21 22.81 -17.72
N CYS A 625 6.21 21.98 -17.45
CA CYS A 625 5.41 21.31 -18.48
C CYS A 625 3.95 21.16 -18.05
N MET A 626 3.00 21.42 -18.96
CA MET A 626 1.57 21.23 -18.70
C MET A 626 1.15 19.80 -19.03
N ILE A 627 1.18 18.91 -18.04
CA ILE A 627 0.86 17.48 -18.19
C ILE A 627 -0.50 17.14 -17.56
N ASP A 628 -1.08 15.98 -17.88
CA ASP A 628 -2.30 15.45 -17.27
C ASP A 628 -2.28 15.55 -15.72
N GLU A 629 -3.36 16.10 -15.16
CA GLU A 629 -3.48 16.40 -13.72
C GLU A 629 -3.45 15.16 -12.82
N ARG A 630 -3.93 14.02 -13.33
CA ARG A 630 -3.96 12.74 -12.60
C ARG A 630 -2.57 12.11 -12.62
N GLN A 631 -1.85 12.22 -13.74
CA GLN A 631 -0.48 11.74 -13.87
C GLN A 631 0.49 12.52 -12.98
N ASN A 632 0.38 13.85 -12.91
CA ASN A 632 1.18 14.68 -12.01
C ASN A 632 0.92 14.34 -10.53
N SER A 633 -0.37 14.28 -10.14
CA SER A 633 -0.77 13.90 -8.78
C SER A 633 -0.22 12.52 -8.40
N ARG A 634 -0.34 11.53 -9.29
CA ARG A 634 0.19 10.18 -9.12
C ARG A 634 1.72 10.13 -9.05
N SER A 635 2.41 10.97 -9.83
CA SER A 635 3.87 11.12 -9.77
C SER A 635 4.32 11.62 -8.39
N GLY A 636 3.65 12.65 -7.86
CA GLY A 636 3.89 13.15 -6.50
C GLY A 636 3.75 12.04 -5.45
N SER A 637 2.70 11.21 -5.54
CA SER A 637 2.52 10.05 -4.67
C SER A 637 3.64 9.01 -4.82
N LEU A 638 4.06 8.69 -6.05
CA LEU A 638 5.15 7.74 -6.32
C LEU A 638 6.51 8.24 -5.79
N LEU A 639 6.79 9.54 -5.90
CA LEU A 639 8.01 10.16 -5.37
C LEU A 639 8.03 10.17 -3.84
N GLY A 640 6.88 10.48 -3.21
CA GLY A 640 6.70 10.32 -1.76
C GLY A 640 6.90 8.86 -1.31
N ALA A 641 6.40 7.91 -2.10
CA ALA A 641 6.54 6.49 -1.81
C ALA A 641 7.99 5.99 -1.89
N PHE A 642 8.72 6.43 -2.92
CA PHE A 642 10.15 6.23 -3.04
C PHE A 642 10.91 6.77 -1.81
N TYR A 643 10.59 7.99 -1.36
CA TYR A 643 11.23 8.58 -0.18
C TYR A 643 11.05 7.76 1.11
N GLY A 644 9.92 7.10 1.34
CA GLY A 644 9.78 6.20 2.50
C GLY A 644 10.36 4.81 2.30
N LYS A 645 10.11 4.19 1.14
CA LYS A 645 10.60 2.82 0.85
C LYS A 645 12.12 2.75 1.00
N GLU A 646 12.83 3.66 0.33
CA GLU A 646 14.29 3.76 0.35
C GLU A 646 14.81 4.67 1.47
N ARG A 647 13.92 5.16 2.35
CA ARG A 647 14.21 6.14 3.42
C ARG A 647 15.15 7.26 2.96
N VAL A 648 14.78 7.98 1.91
CA VAL A 648 15.55 9.15 1.44
C VAL A 648 15.37 10.25 2.49
N ILE A 649 16.39 10.51 3.30
CA ILE A 649 16.33 11.51 4.39
C ILE A 649 16.87 12.87 3.88
N ASP A 650 16.79 13.96 4.64
CA ASP A 650 17.05 15.31 4.08
C ASP A 650 18.46 15.43 3.51
N GLN A 651 18.60 15.97 2.31
CA GLN A 651 19.86 16.03 1.55
C GLN A 651 20.46 14.67 1.12
N ASP A 652 19.71 13.56 1.12
CA ASP A 652 20.20 12.32 0.48
C ASP A 652 20.24 12.46 -1.03
N ALA A 653 21.36 12.08 -1.62
CA ALA A 653 21.53 11.95 -3.07
C ALA A 653 20.75 10.75 -3.62
N PHE A 654 19.88 10.99 -4.59
CA PHE A 654 19.15 9.97 -5.36
C PHE A 654 19.21 10.24 -6.86
N THR A 655 19.04 9.20 -7.67
CA THR A 655 18.97 9.29 -9.14
C THR A 655 17.56 9.04 -9.64
N ILE A 656 17.32 9.34 -10.93
CA ILE A 656 16.08 8.98 -11.62
C ILE A 656 16.39 8.10 -12.83
N LYS A 657 15.60 7.04 -12.99
CA LYS A 657 15.54 6.17 -14.15
C LYS A 657 14.14 6.29 -14.78
N ALA A 658 14.01 7.22 -15.72
CA ALA A 658 12.77 7.45 -16.48
C ALA A 658 12.81 6.64 -17.79
N SER A 659 11.73 5.92 -18.11
CA SER A 659 11.63 5.14 -19.36
C SER A 659 10.18 4.90 -19.78
N GLY A 660 9.93 4.84 -21.10
CA GLY A 660 8.57 4.60 -21.63
C GLY A 660 7.61 5.78 -21.50
N GLY A 661 8.14 7.00 -21.32
CA GLY A 661 7.35 8.22 -21.37
C GLY A 661 6.77 8.51 -22.76
N THR A 662 5.66 9.24 -22.81
CA THR A 662 5.04 9.75 -24.05
C THR A 662 4.82 11.25 -23.91
N ALA A 663 5.13 12.03 -24.95
CA ALA A 663 4.92 13.49 -24.92
C ALA A 663 3.43 13.84 -24.77
N PRO A 664 3.06 14.89 -24.00
CA PRO A 664 1.70 15.40 -23.99
C PRO A 664 1.24 15.74 -25.42
N PRO A 665 0.01 15.42 -25.83
CA PRO A 665 -0.48 15.77 -27.15
C PRO A 665 -0.52 17.30 -27.31
N LYS A 666 -0.15 17.76 -28.52
CA LYS A 666 -0.10 19.19 -28.92
C LYS A 666 -1.49 19.85 -28.87
N PRO A 667 -1.58 21.20 -28.83
CA PRO A 667 -2.84 21.94 -28.80
C PRO A 667 -3.60 21.86 -30.14
#